data_AF-A0A7C4SYU7-F1
#
_entry.id   AF-A0A7C4SYU7-F1
#
_cell.length_a   1.000
_cell.length_b   1.000
_cell.length_c   1.000
_cell.angle_alpha   90.00
_cell.angle_beta   90.00
_cell.angle_gamma   90.00
#
_symmetry.space_group_name_H-M   'P 1'
#
loop_
_entity.id
_entity.type
_entity.pdbx_description
1 polymer ?
#
loop_
_entity_poly.entity_id
_entity_poly.type
_entity_poly.pdbx_seq_one_letter_code
_entity_poly.pdbx_strand_id
1 'polypeptide(L)'
;ANVCSTAPTCLANLMIYQATGIQQYLVDGLRLYNWLRTSGVQDSVTGLYWQSINCSGGIDKGFLGYETAPPLQATIRLYQITGDASYLTEAQRLAAAMETHFVNGTTHSLRQSGKWCGHDMTNAMVELYEVDRNPRWLNVAAGYLEYLYLYCKDAYGRYPTDWYNTGGGSAELLDNASVMRSFWKLAQTPGGTAPTYPVMFFENCSYGGWSAGLGTGSYTLSQLKACGIGDNSISSAAIASGYQVVFYENDNFQGATLTRNANVSCLSDFGWNDRASSLKIIGCSPTSITPYLSVNGNQQALTAWASLDVGDTVTLSPEPVSGGMWSWIGPAGFSASTREITLSNIQYAQAGDYIATYTNNCGAVSSQVFTLSLVPAITMYQNCSYTGWSAKFGVGAYTAADIAAAGGKDNDASSVRIEPGYRVVFYANDHFGGATLTKTADDSCFVDDGWNDRLSSLVIEEITEPAGYWQMNDGTGLITKDLSAFSRHGTLLNMNSSNWVSGRRCTGLSFDGVDDYVEISGFKGVGGMHSRTCSAWVKTTASKDNPIITWGSPLAGQKWMFRMDPDGTLAVGVWNGYIKTLRKINDGRWHHVAAVLIDDYTPSVNEIELYIDGEAEITPYASNTQPVTTSRAANVLIGARIDGLSSKGFYAGLIDDVRIYTRALSAAEIRAIYRADALIGDLTSDGIVDFADFTSVAQSWQKAGSCEGDVTCDCAVNMDDFMILADEWLMQIE
;
A
#
# COMPACT_ATOMS: atom_id res chain seq x y z
N ALA A 1 56.64 -37.18 19.46
CA ALA A 1 56.27 -35.83 19.93
C ALA A 1 54.77 -35.71 19.90
N ASN A 2 54.16 -35.24 20.99
CA ASN A 2 52.71 -35.11 21.11
C ASN A 2 52.31 -33.65 20.96
N VAL A 3 51.25 -33.40 20.20
CA VAL A 3 50.71 -32.04 20.02
C VAL A 3 50.28 -31.47 21.37
N CYS A 4 49.74 -32.32 22.26
CA CYS A 4 49.32 -32.00 23.62
C CYS A 4 50.40 -31.42 24.53
N SER A 5 51.67 -31.64 24.18
CA SER A 5 52.82 -31.10 24.90
C SER A 5 53.43 -29.90 24.15
N THR A 6 53.52 -30.00 22.83
CA THR A 6 54.19 -29.00 22.00
C THR A 6 53.37 -27.72 21.86
N ALA A 7 52.06 -27.84 21.62
CA ALA A 7 51.21 -26.69 21.32
C ALA A 7 50.92 -25.82 22.55
N PRO A 8 50.62 -26.37 23.74
CA PRO A 8 50.56 -25.55 24.96
C PRO A 8 51.90 -24.90 25.31
N THR A 9 53.03 -25.59 25.06
CA THR A 9 54.37 -24.99 25.26
C THR A 9 54.61 -23.82 24.30
N CYS A 10 54.19 -23.94 23.03
CA CYS A 10 54.22 -22.86 22.07
C CYS A 10 53.40 -21.66 22.56
N LEU A 11 52.14 -21.90 22.95
CA LEU A 11 51.26 -20.86 23.48
C LEU A 11 51.84 -20.18 24.73
N ALA A 12 52.35 -20.96 25.69
CA ALA A 12 52.94 -20.44 26.92
C ALA A 12 54.14 -19.52 26.64
N ASN A 13 55.02 -19.90 25.71
CA ASN A 13 56.13 -19.05 25.27
C ASN A 13 55.64 -17.69 24.75
N LEU A 14 54.63 -17.70 23.88
CA LEU A 14 54.07 -16.46 23.32
C LEU A 14 53.39 -15.60 24.39
N MET A 15 52.69 -16.20 25.35
CA MET A 15 52.07 -15.48 26.48
C MET A 15 53.14 -14.87 27.40
N ILE A 16 54.21 -15.59 27.71
CA ILE A 16 55.32 -15.07 28.53
C ILE A 16 56.02 -13.93 27.80
N TYR A 17 56.23 -14.04 26.49
CA TYR A 17 56.75 -12.94 25.69
C TYR A 17 55.86 -11.70 25.78
N GLN A 18 54.55 -11.83 25.60
CA GLN A 18 53.62 -10.69 25.72
C GLN A 18 53.65 -10.04 27.11
N ALA A 19 53.83 -10.84 28.16
CA ALA A 19 53.88 -10.33 29.54
C ALA A 19 55.21 -9.69 29.93
N THR A 20 56.33 -10.11 29.32
CA THR A 20 57.69 -9.75 29.79
C THR A 20 58.55 -9.01 28.78
N GLY A 21 58.23 -9.10 27.49
CA GLY A 21 59.07 -8.60 26.40
C GLY A 21 60.39 -9.37 26.19
N ILE A 22 60.63 -10.47 26.91
CA ILE A 22 61.89 -11.24 26.80
C ILE A 22 61.92 -12.01 25.48
N GLN A 23 62.78 -11.59 24.56
CA GLN A 23 62.83 -12.04 23.16
C GLN A 23 63.00 -13.57 22.98
N GLN A 24 63.69 -14.25 23.90
CA GLN A 24 63.92 -15.69 23.82
C GLN A 24 62.60 -16.48 23.75
N TYR A 25 61.57 -16.04 24.48
CA TYR A 25 60.28 -16.71 24.45
C TYR A 25 59.55 -16.55 23.10
N LEU A 26 59.72 -15.43 22.40
CA LEU A 26 59.19 -15.31 21.03
C LEU A 26 59.92 -16.24 20.05
N VAL A 27 61.25 -16.34 20.18
CA VAL A 27 62.07 -17.25 19.35
C VAL A 27 61.67 -18.70 19.56
N ASP A 28 61.54 -19.15 20.81
CA ASP A 28 61.13 -20.50 21.13
C ASP A 28 59.68 -20.78 20.72
N GLY A 29 58.77 -19.81 20.90
CA GLY A 29 57.39 -19.88 20.43
C GLY A 29 57.29 -20.08 18.91
N LEU A 30 57.99 -19.26 18.13
CA LEU A 30 58.01 -19.38 16.66
C LEU A 30 58.62 -20.71 16.19
N ARG A 31 59.65 -21.22 16.86
CA ARG A 31 60.24 -22.53 16.54
C ARG A 31 59.20 -23.64 16.68
N LEU A 32 58.47 -23.66 17.80
CA LEU A 32 57.46 -24.68 18.07
C LEU A 32 56.24 -24.53 17.14
N TYR A 33 55.82 -23.30 16.87
CA TYR A 33 54.75 -23.01 15.91
C TYR A 33 55.07 -23.56 14.51
N ASN A 34 56.29 -23.30 14.02
CA ASN A 34 56.73 -23.82 12.72
C ASN A 34 56.80 -25.35 12.69
N TRP A 35 57.24 -25.97 13.78
CA TRP A 35 57.24 -27.43 13.90
C TRP A 35 55.83 -28.02 13.80
N LEU A 36 54.84 -27.43 14.48
CA LEU A 36 53.45 -27.88 14.42
C LEU A 36 52.92 -27.91 12.97
N ARG A 37 53.24 -26.89 12.18
CA ARG A 37 52.77 -26.77 10.79
C ARG A 37 53.52 -27.63 9.77
N THR A 38 54.78 -27.97 10.04
CA THR A 38 55.67 -28.60 9.04
C THR A 38 56.00 -30.06 9.33
N SER A 39 55.73 -30.55 10.55
CA SER A 39 56.06 -31.92 10.95
C SER A 39 55.09 -32.99 10.42
N GLY A 40 54.00 -32.60 9.75
CA GLY A 40 52.98 -33.51 9.24
C GLY A 40 51.85 -33.84 10.22
N VAL A 41 51.90 -33.31 11.45
CA VAL A 41 50.82 -33.48 12.44
C VAL A 41 49.61 -32.57 12.18
N GLN A 42 49.71 -31.60 11.27
CA GLN A 42 48.57 -30.84 10.78
C GLN A 42 47.99 -31.53 9.53
N ASP A 43 46.71 -31.88 9.58
CA ASP A 43 46.00 -32.50 8.46
C ASP A 43 45.92 -31.55 7.26
N SER A 44 46.20 -32.03 6.05
CA SER A 44 46.24 -31.19 4.87
C SER A 44 44.85 -30.85 4.30
N VAL A 45 43.80 -31.56 4.72
CA VAL A 45 42.44 -31.38 4.22
C VAL A 45 41.67 -30.39 5.10
N THR A 46 41.57 -30.70 6.39
CA THR A 46 40.83 -29.91 7.38
C THR A 46 41.70 -28.83 8.04
N GLY A 47 43.03 -29.05 8.07
CA GLY A 47 43.98 -28.21 8.81
C GLY A 47 43.90 -28.35 10.32
N LEU A 48 43.12 -29.31 10.84
CA LEU A 48 43.11 -29.70 12.25
C LEU A 48 44.36 -30.51 12.60
N TYR A 49 44.68 -30.61 13.89
CA TYR A 49 45.89 -31.29 14.35
C TYR A 49 45.60 -32.70 14.85
N TRP A 50 46.41 -33.64 14.37
CA TRP A 50 46.52 -35.02 14.86
C TRP A 50 47.16 -35.07 16.25
N GLN A 51 47.08 -36.22 16.93
CA GLN A 51 47.53 -36.33 18.32
C GLN A 51 49.06 -36.32 18.46
N SER A 52 49.75 -37.09 17.63
CA SER A 52 51.20 -37.27 17.77
C SER A 52 51.90 -37.75 16.50
N ILE A 53 53.22 -37.59 16.49
CA ILE A 53 54.13 -38.22 15.53
C ILE A 53 55.23 -38.97 16.28
N ASN A 54 55.44 -40.24 15.95
CA ASN A 54 56.49 -41.06 16.55
C ASN A 54 57.86 -40.84 15.87
N CYS A 55 58.94 -41.35 16.45
CA CYS A 55 60.30 -41.16 15.92
C CYS A 55 60.54 -41.78 14.52
N SER A 56 59.65 -42.67 14.07
CA SER A 56 59.69 -43.28 12.73
C SER A 56 58.81 -42.54 11.72
N GLY A 57 58.19 -41.42 12.11
CA GLY A 57 57.30 -40.63 11.25
C GLY A 57 55.85 -41.13 11.21
N GLY A 58 55.48 -42.13 12.01
CA GLY A 58 54.09 -42.59 12.12
C GLY A 58 53.22 -41.60 12.87
N ILE A 59 52.06 -41.27 12.30
CA ILE A 59 51.10 -40.31 12.85
C ILE A 59 49.96 -41.06 13.54
N ASP A 60 49.66 -40.66 14.78
CA ASP A 60 48.46 -41.10 15.49
C ASP A 60 47.26 -40.22 15.09
N LYS A 61 46.35 -40.79 14.30
CA LYS A 61 45.23 -40.06 13.70
C LYS A 61 44.02 -40.07 14.63
N GLY A 62 43.42 -38.90 14.78
CA GLY A 62 42.25 -38.64 15.58
C GLY A 62 42.25 -37.16 15.95
N PHE A 63 41.16 -36.46 15.66
CA PHE A 63 41.05 -35.05 16.03
C PHE A 63 40.48 -34.95 17.44
N LEU A 64 41.20 -34.25 18.31
CA LEU A 64 40.75 -33.90 19.65
C LEU A 64 40.80 -32.38 19.77
N GLY A 65 39.77 -31.79 20.40
CA GLY A 65 39.64 -30.33 20.47
C GLY A 65 40.85 -29.64 21.11
N TYR A 66 41.44 -30.24 22.14
CA TYR A 66 42.61 -29.71 22.83
C TYR A 66 43.93 -29.85 22.03
N GLU A 67 43.95 -30.61 20.94
CA GLU A 67 45.12 -30.68 20.05
C GLU A 67 45.14 -29.49 19.07
N THR A 68 43.96 -28.90 18.77
CA THR A 68 43.84 -27.78 17.82
C THR A 68 43.58 -26.42 18.49
N ALA A 69 42.96 -26.38 19.68
CA ALA A 69 42.73 -25.13 20.41
C ALA A 69 44.03 -24.38 20.78
N PRO A 70 45.07 -25.02 21.35
CA PRO A 70 46.32 -24.32 21.67
C PRO A 70 47.08 -23.80 20.44
N PRO A 71 47.18 -24.53 19.30
CA PRO A 71 47.69 -23.95 18.06
C PRO A 71 46.91 -22.72 17.60
N LEU A 72 45.58 -22.76 17.65
CA LEU A 72 44.72 -21.61 17.31
C LEU A 72 45.03 -20.40 18.22
N GLN A 73 45.08 -20.61 19.54
CA GLN A 73 45.43 -19.55 20.48
C GLN A 73 46.85 -19.00 20.25
N ALA A 74 47.81 -19.87 19.92
CA ALA A 74 49.17 -19.46 19.58
C ALA A 74 49.18 -18.60 18.31
N THR A 75 48.40 -18.97 17.30
CA THR A 75 48.21 -18.17 16.08
C THR A 75 47.62 -16.79 16.40
N ILE A 76 46.62 -16.70 17.29
CA ILE A 76 46.08 -15.41 17.76
C ILE A 76 47.17 -14.55 18.39
N ARG A 77 48.01 -15.13 19.25
CA ARG A 77 49.10 -14.38 19.89
C ARG A 77 50.14 -13.92 18.88
N LEU A 78 50.49 -14.74 17.90
CA LEU A 78 51.40 -14.34 16.82
C LEU A 78 50.84 -13.16 16.03
N TYR A 79 49.54 -13.14 15.72
CA TYR A 79 48.91 -11.96 15.13
C TYR A 79 49.04 -10.73 16.02
N GLN A 80 48.70 -10.83 17.30
CA GLN A 80 48.79 -9.71 18.25
C GLN A 80 50.23 -9.19 18.43
N ILE A 81 51.23 -10.07 18.38
CA ILE A 81 52.65 -9.74 18.53
C ILE A 81 53.20 -9.08 17.26
N THR A 82 52.84 -9.61 16.08
CA THR A 82 53.50 -9.26 14.82
C THR A 82 52.72 -8.28 13.96
N GLY A 83 51.39 -8.21 14.12
CA GLY A 83 50.47 -7.53 13.23
C GLY A 83 50.25 -8.23 11.88
N ASP A 84 50.86 -9.40 11.64
CA ASP A 84 50.74 -10.12 10.37
C ASP A 84 49.37 -10.80 10.23
N ALA A 85 48.56 -10.27 9.32
CA ALA A 85 47.19 -10.72 9.06
C ALA A 85 47.08 -12.18 8.58
N SER A 86 48.17 -12.80 8.12
CA SER A 86 48.17 -14.22 7.75
C SER A 86 47.92 -15.13 8.96
N TYR A 87 48.40 -14.74 10.15
CA TYR A 87 48.08 -15.44 11.39
C TYR A 87 46.60 -15.30 11.73
N LEU A 88 46.03 -14.10 11.65
CA LEU A 88 44.60 -13.93 11.92
C LEU A 88 43.74 -14.78 10.98
N THR A 89 44.10 -14.82 9.69
CA THR A 89 43.44 -15.65 8.68
C THR A 89 43.51 -17.14 9.05
N GLU A 90 44.67 -17.63 9.48
CA GLU A 90 44.82 -19.02 9.94
C GLU A 90 44.03 -19.30 11.23
N ALA A 91 43.98 -18.36 12.18
CA ALA A 91 43.23 -18.53 13.41
C ALA A 91 41.72 -18.68 13.12
N GLN A 92 41.19 -17.85 12.22
CA GLN A 92 39.80 -17.94 11.73
C GLN A 92 39.53 -19.26 11.00
N ARG A 93 40.48 -19.72 10.17
CA ARG A 93 40.40 -21.00 9.47
C ARG A 93 40.36 -22.18 10.44
N LEU A 94 41.24 -22.18 11.45
CA LEU A 94 41.27 -23.21 12.51
C LEU A 94 39.98 -23.20 13.33
N ALA A 95 39.48 -22.03 13.72
CA ALA A 95 38.23 -21.91 14.47
C ALA A 95 37.04 -22.50 13.69
N ALA A 96 36.92 -22.17 12.41
CA ALA A 96 35.85 -22.70 11.57
C ALA A 96 35.97 -24.21 11.33
N ALA A 97 37.18 -24.74 11.13
CA ALA A 97 37.41 -26.18 11.02
C ALA A 97 37.04 -26.93 12.32
N MET A 98 37.38 -26.33 13.48
CA MET A 98 37.01 -26.88 14.78
C MET A 98 35.51 -26.88 15.01
N GLU A 99 34.81 -25.81 14.63
CA GLU A 99 33.35 -25.75 14.68
C GLU A 99 32.74 -26.90 13.87
N THR A 100 33.11 -27.03 12.61
CA THR A 100 32.55 -28.03 11.68
C THR A 100 32.74 -29.47 12.14
N HIS A 101 33.90 -29.76 12.73
CA HIS A 101 34.23 -31.11 13.14
C HIS A 101 33.67 -31.46 14.53
N PHE A 102 33.77 -30.54 15.49
CA PHE A 102 33.47 -30.83 16.89
C PHE A 102 32.09 -30.37 17.35
N VAL A 103 31.39 -29.50 16.62
CA VAL A 103 30.08 -28.98 17.03
C VAL A 103 28.97 -29.66 16.24
N ASN A 104 27.92 -30.10 16.92
CA ASN A 104 26.71 -30.54 16.26
C ASN A 104 25.96 -29.33 15.70
N GLY A 105 25.79 -29.29 14.40
CA GLY A 105 25.17 -28.15 13.73
C GLY A 105 23.68 -27.93 14.01
N THR A 106 22.98 -28.93 14.55
CA THR A 106 21.54 -28.86 14.87
C THR A 106 21.31 -28.59 16.35
N THR A 107 21.99 -29.32 17.23
CA THR A 107 21.80 -29.20 18.69
C THR A 107 22.77 -28.21 19.33
N HIS A 108 23.78 -27.78 18.59
CA HIS A 108 24.95 -27.05 19.08
C HIS A 108 25.77 -27.81 20.12
N SER A 109 25.51 -29.09 20.40
CA SER A 109 26.28 -29.87 21.37
C SER A 109 27.74 -30.05 20.93
N LEU A 110 28.69 -29.98 21.87
CA LEU A 110 30.10 -30.25 21.59
C LEU A 110 30.37 -31.77 21.60
N ARG A 111 30.72 -32.36 20.44
CA ARG A 111 31.05 -33.77 20.20
C ARG A 111 32.46 -34.15 20.69
N GLN A 112 32.83 -33.73 21.89
CA GLN A 112 34.13 -33.97 22.50
C GLN A 112 34.02 -34.13 24.01
N SER A 113 35.09 -34.66 24.61
CA SER A 113 35.21 -34.71 26.06
C SER A 113 35.43 -33.32 26.66
N GLY A 114 34.65 -32.99 27.67
CA GLY A 114 34.83 -31.85 28.55
C GLY A 114 36.15 -31.85 29.29
N LYS A 115 36.67 -33.04 29.63
CA LYS A 115 37.85 -33.22 30.47
C LYS A 115 39.08 -32.47 29.95
N TRP A 116 39.26 -32.48 28.63
CA TRP A 116 40.44 -31.90 27.98
C TRP A 116 40.06 -30.88 26.90
N CYS A 117 38.99 -31.10 26.12
CA CYS A 117 38.68 -30.25 24.97
C CYS A 117 37.80 -29.05 25.29
N GLY A 118 36.85 -29.20 26.21
CA GLY A 118 35.76 -28.24 26.43
C GLY A 118 36.24 -26.81 26.69
N HIS A 119 37.05 -26.61 27.72
CA HIS A 119 37.56 -25.28 28.10
C HIS A 119 38.61 -24.72 27.15
N ASP A 120 39.47 -25.56 26.57
CA ASP A 120 40.45 -25.10 25.59
C ASP A 120 39.78 -24.57 24.33
N MET A 121 38.75 -25.27 23.84
CA MET A 121 37.91 -24.78 22.74
C MET A 121 37.18 -23.49 23.12
N THR A 122 36.63 -23.39 24.34
CA THR A 122 36.01 -22.14 24.80
C THR A 122 37.00 -20.99 24.83
N ASN A 123 38.20 -21.19 25.38
CA ASN A 123 39.23 -20.16 25.40
C ASN A 123 39.60 -19.73 23.99
N ALA A 124 39.87 -20.67 23.09
CA ALA A 124 40.23 -20.38 21.71
C ALA A 124 39.17 -19.54 20.97
N MET A 125 37.90 -19.93 21.06
CA MET A 125 36.79 -19.22 20.40
C MET A 125 36.56 -17.82 20.98
N VAL A 126 36.57 -17.71 22.32
CA VAL A 126 36.37 -16.42 23.01
C VAL A 126 37.54 -15.48 22.74
N GLU A 127 38.78 -15.98 22.75
CA GLU A 127 39.96 -15.16 22.45
C GLU A 127 40.01 -14.70 21.00
N LEU A 128 39.55 -15.52 20.05
CA LEU A 128 39.46 -15.09 18.65
C LEU A 128 38.44 -13.97 18.50
N TYR A 129 37.27 -14.10 19.12
CA TYR A 129 36.27 -13.04 19.17
C TYR A 129 36.82 -11.76 19.80
N GLU A 130 37.59 -11.86 20.89
CA GLU A 130 38.21 -10.69 21.54
C GLU A 130 39.14 -9.91 20.59
N VAL A 131 39.69 -10.58 19.57
CA VAL A 131 40.60 -10.03 18.57
C VAL A 131 39.88 -9.54 17.31
N ASP A 132 39.08 -10.38 16.66
CA ASP A 132 38.46 -10.04 15.36
C ASP A 132 37.04 -9.48 15.48
N ARG A 133 36.45 -9.55 16.68
CA ARG A 133 35.08 -9.12 16.99
C ARG A 133 34.01 -9.80 16.15
N ASN A 134 34.31 -10.93 15.52
CA ASN A 134 33.34 -11.71 14.78
C ASN A 134 32.48 -12.51 15.76
N PRO A 135 31.19 -12.16 15.94
CA PRO A 135 30.34 -12.78 16.96
C PRO A 135 30.13 -14.29 16.73
N ARG A 136 30.41 -14.80 15.52
CA ARG A 136 30.37 -16.24 15.22
C ARG A 136 31.12 -17.08 16.26
N TRP A 137 32.35 -16.71 16.62
CA TRP A 137 33.17 -17.53 17.52
C TRP A 137 32.60 -17.56 18.94
N LEU A 138 32.14 -16.41 19.42
CA LEU A 138 31.48 -16.30 20.71
C LEU A 138 30.16 -17.08 20.73
N ASN A 139 29.41 -17.04 19.63
CA ASN A 139 28.16 -17.79 19.47
C ASN A 139 28.41 -19.30 19.46
N VAL A 140 29.44 -19.79 18.76
CA VAL A 140 29.84 -21.21 18.81
C VAL A 140 30.07 -21.65 20.26
N ALA A 141 30.82 -20.86 21.03
CA ALA A 141 31.06 -21.13 22.44
C ALA A 141 29.78 -21.10 23.30
N ALA A 142 28.92 -20.09 23.08
CA ALA A 142 27.65 -19.96 23.78
C ALA A 142 26.71 -21.15 23.49
N GLY A 143 26.62 -21.58 22.22
CA GLY A 143 25.70 -22.64 21.80
C GLY A 143 25.96 -23.98 22.49
N TYR A 144 27.21 -24.46 22.52
CA TYR A 144 27.48 -25.73 23.21
C TYR A 144 27.40 -25.61 24.73
N LEU A 145 27.67 -24.44 25.32
CA LEU A 145 27.53 -24.24 26.76
C LEU A 145 26.06 -24.13 27.19
N GLU A 146 25.21 -23.55 26.35
CA GLU A 146 23.76 -23.56 26.54
C GLU A 146 23.21 -24.98 26.45
N TYR A 147 23.59 -25.75 25.43
CA TYR A 147 23.20 -27.17 25.33
C TYR A 147 23.63 -27.95 26.57
N LEU A 148 24.89 -27.79 26.99
CA LEU A 148 25.44 -28.43 28.17
C LEU A 148 24.65 -28.06 29.44
N TYR A 149 24.31 -26.77 29.59
CA TYR A 149 23.53 -26.27 30.73
C TYR A 149 22.09 -26.81 30.74
N LEU A 150 21.44 -26.90 29.59
CA LEU A 150 20.02 -27.26 29.49
C LEU A 150 19.81 -28.78 29.55
N TYR A 151 20.70 -29.58 28.96
CA TYR A 151 20.41 -30.99 28.67
C TYR A 151 21.37 -32.00 29.32
N CYS A 152 22.56 -31.58 29.75
CA CYS A 152 23.60 -32.53 30.13
C CYS A 152 23.77 -32.74 31.64
N LYS A 153 23.27 -31.86 32.51
CA LYS A 153 23.46 -31.99 33.96
C LYS A 153 22.72 -33.21 34.55
N ASP A 154 23.35 -33.90 35.49
CA ASP A 154 22.66 -34.88 36.34
C ASP A 154 21.82 -34.20 37.44
N ALA A 155 21.09 -35.03 38.22
CA ALA A 155 20.25 -34.55 39.33
C ALA A 155 21.03 -33.83 40.46
N TYR A 156 22.35 -33.96 40.50
CA TYR A 156 23.23 -33.31 41.47
C TYR A 156 23.93 -32.07 40.88
N GLY A 157 23.60 -31.68 39.65
CA GLY A 157 24.20 -30.54 38.95
C GLY A 157 25.61 -30.82 38.41
N ARG A 158 26.03 -32.09 38.34
CA ARG A 158 27.32 -32.48 37.77
C ARG A 158 27.21 -32.67 36.27
N TYR A 159 28.31 -32.40 35.57
CA TYR A 159 28.37 -32.50 34.12
C TYR A 159 29.04 -33.80 33.67
N PRO A 160 28.72 -34.32 32.47
CA PRO A 160 29.31 -35.54 31.94
C PRO A 160 30.74 -35.31 31.45
N THR A 161 31.51 -36.39 31.34
CA THR A 161 32.83 -36.38 30.70
C THR A 161 32.74 -35.97 29.22
N ASP A 162 31.68 -36.35 28.52
CA ASP A 162 31.43 -36.02 27.11
C ASP A 162 30.29 -35.02 26.98
N TRP A 163 30.55 -33.85 26.39
CA TRP A 163 29.64 -32.69 26.41
C TRP A 163 28.42 -32.80 25.50
N TYR A 164 28.21 -33.96 24.88
CA TYR A 164 27.03 -34.29 24.08
C TYR A 164 26.10 -35.31 24.75
N ASN A 165 26.52 -35.94 25.86
CA ASN A 165 25.72 -36.94 26.58
C ASN A 165 24.69 -36.28 27.49
N THR A 166 23.41 -36.54 27.25
CA THR A 166 22.31 -35.97 28.04
C THR A 166 22.07 -36.76 29.34
N GLY A 167 21.66 -36.06 30.40
CA GLY A 167 21.24 -36.67 31.67
C GLY A 167 22.31 -37.48 32.43
N GLY A 168 23.61 -37.27 32.14
CA GLY A 168 24.73 -37.97 32.77
C GLY A 168 25.65 -37.03 33.55
N GLY A 169 26.21 -37.47 34.68
CA GLY A 169 27.09 -36.66 35.51
C GLY A 169 28.33 -37.43 35.97
N SER A 170 29.48 -36.77 35.95
CA SER A 170 30.76 -37.30 36.41
C SER A 170 31.14 -36.72 37.77
N ALA A 171 31.67 -37.57 38.66
CA ALA A 171 32.25 -37.14 39.93
C ALA A 171 33.70 -36.65 39.79
N GLU A 172 34.30 -36.78 38.60
CA GLU A 172 35.67 -36.32 38.34
C GLU A 172 35.76 -34.80 38.44
N LEU A 173 36.76 -34.33 39.20
CA LEU A 173 37.00 -32.89 39.38
C LEU A 173 37.24 -32.21 38.03
N LEU A 174 38.02 -32.84 37.15
CA LEU A 174 38.42 -32.22 35.89
C LEU A 174 37.24 -31.97 34.94
N ASP A 175 36.27 -32.88 34.91
CA ASP A 175 35.06 -32.73 34.09
C ASP A 175 34.27 -31.50 34.51
N ASN A 176 34.05 -31.33 35.81
CA ASN A 176 33.28 -30.20 36.35
C ASN A 176 34.09 -28.89 36.34
N ALA A 177 35.40 -28.94 36.58
CA ALA A 177 36.26 -27.77 36.58
C ALA A 177 36.43 -27.16 35.18
N SER A 178 36.49 -28.01 34.14
CA SER A 178 36.51 -27.57 32.75
C SER A 178 35.24 -26.78 32.41
N VAL A 179 34.07 -27.30 32.79
CA VAL A 179 32.78 -26.61 32.58
C VAL A 179 32.74 -25.26 33.30
N MET A 180 33.16 -25.23 34.56
CA MET A 180 33.27 -23.98 35.33
C MET A 180 34.19 -22.97 34.64
N ARG A 181 35.35 -23.40 34.14
CA ARG A 181 36.31 -22.53 33.43
C ARG A 181 35.72 -21.96 32.14
N SER A 182 34.93 -22.74 31.40
CA SER A 182 34.24 -22.30 30.20
C SER A 182 33.16 -21.26 30.49
N PHE A 183 32.26 -21.53 31.44
CA PHE A 183 31.25 -20.54 31.85
C PHE A 183 31.89 -19.26 32.38
N TRP A 184 32.98 -19.38 33.16
CA TRP A 184 33.71 -18.21 33.65
C TRP A 184 34.38 -17.40 32.53
N LYS A 185 34.94 -18.06 31.51
CA LYS A 185 35.50 -17.36 30.32
C LYS A 185 34.39 -16.61 29.58
N LEU A 186 33.27 -17.29 29.33
CA LEU A 186 32.16 -16.71 28.57
C LEU A 186 31.50 -15.54 29.32
N ALA A 187 31.31 -15.66 30.64
CA ALA A 187 30.66 -14.63 31.47
C ALA A 187 31.43 -13.30 31.51
N GLN A 188 32.73 -13.30 31.20
CA GLN A 188 33.55 -12.08 31.14
C GLN A 188 33.48 -11.36 29.80
N THR A 189 32.88 -11.98 28.77
CA THR A 189 32.91 -11.50 27.40
C THR A 189 31.48 -11.29 26.89
N PRO A 190 30.94 -10.05 26.95
CA PRO A 190 29.59 -9.76 26.50
C PRO A 190 29.45 -9.87 24.97
N GLY A 191 28.26 -10.23 24.48
CA GLY A 191 27.90 -10.17 23.05
C GLY A 191 27.56 -11.51 22.38
N GLY A 192 27.50 -12.62 23.11
CA GLY A 192 27.14 -13.94 22.56
C GLY A 192 25.63 -14.19 22.52
N THR A 193 25.14 -14.82 21.46
CA THR A 193 23.81 -15.44 21.33
C THR A 193 23.98 -16.85 20.74
N ALA A 194 22.99 -17.74 20.86
CA ALA A 194 23.06 -19.01 20.15
C ALA A 194 23.21 -18.76 18.62
N PRO A 195 24.13 -19.44 17.93
CA PRO A 195 24.39 -19.20 16.52
C PRO A 195 23.18 -19.67 15.70
N THR A 196 22.59 -18.77 14.91
CA THR A 196 21.54 -19.12 13.94
C THR A 196 22.13 -19.13 12.54
N TYR A 197 22.08 -20.29 11.89
CA TYR A 197 22.53 -20.46 10.52
C TYR A 197 21.31 -20.60 9.62
N PRO A 198 21.14 -19.76 8.59
CA PRO A 198 20.04 -19.92 7.63
C PRO A 198 20.15 -21.24 6.86
N VAL A 199 21.35 -21.80 6.75
CA VAL A 199 21.57 -23.11 6.16
C VAL A 199 22.63 -23.91 6.91
N MET A 200 22.31 -25.18 7.13
CA MET A 200 23.22 -26.20 7.64
C MET A 200 23.55 -27.22 6.54
N PHE A 201 24.83 -27.58 6.38
CA PHE A 201 25.31 -28.62 5.46
C PHE A 201 25.87 -29.80 6.23
N PHE A 202 25.80 -30.98 5.62
CA PHE A 202 26.23 -32.23 6.25
C PHE A 202 26.95 -33.15 5.27
N GLU A 203 27.91 -33.88 5.80
CA GLU A 203 28.74 -34.85 5.06
C GLU A 203 27.93 -35.98 4.45
N ASN A 204 26.95 -36.48 5.19
CA ASN A 204 26.16 -37.65 4.83
C ASN A 204 24.69 -37.29 4.67
N CYS A 205 23.95 -38.14 3.96
CA CYS A 205 22.49 -38.04 3.91
C CYS A 205 21.86 -38.20 5.30
N SER A 206 20.61 -37.77 5.43
CA SER A 206 19.88 -37.69 6.71
C SER A 206 20.59 -36.85 7.77
N TYR A 207 21.29 -35.79 7.35
CA TYR A 207 21.96 -34.83 8.23
C TYR A 207 23.06 -35.45 9.12
N GLY A 208 23.77 -36.47 8.60
CA GLY A 208 24.82 -37.20 9.32
C GLY A 208 26.25 -36.72 9.04
N GLY A 209 27.21 -37.19 9.85
CA GLY A 209 28.64 -36.86 9.71
C GLY A 209 29.03 -35.49 10.28
N TRP A 210 30.06 -34.86 9.68
CA TRP A 210 30.38 -33.46 9.98
C TRP A 210 29.22 -32.54 9.59
N SER A 211 29.11 -31.39 10.25
CA SER A 211 28.06 -30.41 9.99
C SER A 211 28.62 -29.01 10.00
N ALA A 212 28.25 -28.17 9.02
CA ALA A 212 28.71 -26.79 8.94
C ALA A 212 27.55 -25.83 8.69
N GLY A 213 27.45 -24.78 9.51
CA GLY A 213 26.47 -23.72 9.34
C GLY A 213 27.06 -22.54 8.59
N LEU A 214 26.35 -22.04 7.58
CA LEU A 214 26.78 -20.88 6.79
C LEU A 214 25.67 -19.81 6.73
N GLY A 215 26.09 -18.55 6.78
CA GLY A 215 25.22 -17.39 6.59
C GLY A 215 24.91 -17.11 5.12
N THR A 216 24.17 -16.05 4.83
CA THR A 216 24.01 -15.56 3.45
C THR A 216 25.36 -15.13 2.88
N GLY A 217 25.65 -15.50 1.64
CA GLY A 217 26.93 -15.18 1.02
C GLY A 217 27.27 -16.07 -0.18
N SER A 218 28.45 -15.85 -0.72
CA SER A 218 29.03 -16.66 -1.81
C SER A 218 30.30 -17.32 -1.28
N TYR A 219 30.40 -18.63 -1.45
CA TYR A 219 31.46 -19.47 -0.88
C TYR A 219 32.17 -20.25 -2.00
N THR A 220 33.41 -19.90 -2.29
CA THR A 220 34.33 -20.67 -3.15
C THR A 220 34.85 -21.91 -2.42
N LEU A 221 35.48 -22.83 -3.13
CA LEU A 221 36.07 -24.04 -2.56
C LEU A 221 37.07 -23.71 -1.46
N SER A 222 37.89 -22.68 -1.65
CA SER A 222 38.83 -22.21 -0.63
C SER A 222 38.11 -21.75 0.65
N GLN A 223 36.99 -21.04 0.51
CA GLN A 223 36.18 -20.58 1.64
C GLN A 223 35.42 -21.73 2.32
N LEU A 224 34.96 -22.72 1.56
CA LEU A 224 34.35 -23.95 2.10
C LEU A 224 35.38 -24.77 2.88
N LYS A 225 36.58 -24.98 2.32
CA LYS A 225 37.69 -25.65 3.01
C LYS A 225 38.13 -24.89 4.25
N ALA A 226 38.11 -23.55 4.21
CA ALA A 226 38.38 -22.74 5.39
C ALA A 226 37.34 -22.98 6.49
N CYS A 227 36.11 -23.34 6.13
CA CYS A 227 35.07 -23.80 7.05
C CYS A 227 35.13 -25.29 7.36
N GLY A 228 36.18 -26.02 7.00
CA GLY A 228 36.29 -27.47 7.24
C GLY A 228 35.43 -28.34 6.31
N ILE A 229 34.85 -27.77 5.26
CA ILE A 229 34.05 -28.49 4.26
C ILE A 229 34.97 -28.91 3.12
N GLY A 230 35.08 -30.22 2.90
CA GLY A 230 35.89 -30.78 1.81
C GLY A 230 35.29 -30.48 0.43
N ASP A 231 36.13 -30.57 -0.61
CA ASP A 231 35.62 -30.58 -1.99
C ASP A 231 34.71 -31.79 -2.17
N ASN A 232 33.59 -31.64 -2.88
CA ASN A 232 32.74 -32.78 -3.23
C ASN A 232 32.34 -33.63 -2.01
N SER A 233 31.97 -32.99 -0.90
CA SER A 233 31.71 -33.68 0.38
C SER A 233 30.35 -33.38 1.01
N ILE A 234 29.51 -32.56 0.37
CA ILE A 234 28.18 -32.23 0.88
C ILE A 234 27.18 -33.27 0.34
N SER A 235 26.45 -33.93 1.24
CA SER A 235 25.40 -34.89 0.90
C SER A 235 24.00 -34.49 1.36
N SER A 236 23.84 -33.57 2.31
CA SER A 236 22.51 -33.05 2.70
C SER A 236 22.56 -31.61 3.23
N ALA A 237 21.40 -30.94 3.23
CA ALA A 237 21.29 -29.55 3.65
C ALA A 237 19.95 -29.25 4.34
N ALA A 238 19.98 -28.58 5.50
CA ALA A 238 18.78 -28.02 6.14
C ALA A 238 18.72 -26.51 5.84
N ILE A 239 17.63 -26.05 5.24
CA ILE A 239 17.46 -24.69 4.71
C ILE A 239 16.28 -24.04 5.43
N ALA A 240 16.55 -22.96 6.15
CA ALA A 240 15.52 -22.19 6.84
C ALA A 240 14.55 -21.53 5.85
N SER A 241 13.29 -21.37 6.25
CA SER A 241 12.28 -20.62 5.47
C SER A 241 12.77 -19.21 5.15
N GLY A 242 12.53 -18.74 3.93
CA GLY A 242 13.00 -17.44 3.43
C GLY A 242 14.39 -17.47 2.80
N TYR A 243 15.06 -18.63 2.71
CA TYR A 243 16.39 -18.77 2.13
C TYR A 243 16.44 -19.83 1.04
N GLN A 244 17.41 -19.68 0.13
CA GLN A 244 17.75 -20.69 -0.85
C GLN A 244 19.27 -20.86 -0.98
N VAL A 245 19.68 -22.06 -1.42
CA VAL A 245 21.06 -22.40 -1.77
C VAL A 245 21.15 -22.72 -3.25
N VAL A 246 22.17 -22.17 -3.90
CA VAL A 246 22.60 -22.58 -5.25
C VAL A 246 23.94 -23.30 -5.11
N PHE A 247 23.94 -24.60 -5.38
CA PHE A 247 25.15 -25.42 -5.47
C PHE A 247 25.76 -25.29 -6.87
N TYR A 248 27.08 -25.33 -6.95
CA TYR A 248 27.85 -25.30 -8.20
C TYR A 248 28.83 -26.47 -8.22
N GLU A 249 28.88 -27.16 -9.35
CA GLU A 249 29.72 -28.35 -9.53
C GLU A 249 31.22 -28.02 -9.53
N ASN A 250 31.59 -26.84 -10.00
CA ASN A 250 32.96 -26.39 -10.03
C ASN A 250 33.18 -25.20 -9.09
N ASP A 251 34.44 -24.95 -8.73
CA ASP A 251 34.83 -23.78 -7.95
C ASP A 251 34.50 -22.46 -8.71
N ASN A 252 34.45 -21.35 -7.98
CA ASN A 252 34.18 -20.00 -8.48
C ASN A 252 32.83 -19.87 -9.21
N PHE A 253 31.82 -20.63 -8.74
CA PHE A 253 30.42 -20.56 -9.18
C PHE A 253 30.24 -20.95 -10.65
N GLN A 254 30.95 -22.00 -11.10
CA GLN A 254 30.92 -22.51 -12.46
C GLN A 254 30.36 -23.94 -12.52
N GLY A 255 30.14 -24.44 -13.74
CA GLY A 255 29.64 -25.80 -13.98
C GLY A 255 28.12 -25.93 -13.85
N ALA A 256 27.64 -27.16 -13.70
CA ALA A 256 26.24 -27.43 -13.44
C ALA A 256 25.79 -26.77 -12.12
N THR A 257 24.49 -26.53 -11.97
CA THR A 257 23.92 -25.97 -10.73
C THR A 257 22.71 -26.73 -10.22
N LEU A 258 22.48 -26.65 -8.91
CA LEU A 258 21.25 -27.10 -8.25
C LEU A 258 20.77 -26.01 -7.28
N THR A 259 19.53 -25.57 -7.42
CA THR A 259 18.93 -24.61 -6.49
C THR A 259 17.92 -25.31 -5.58
N ARG A 260 18.00 -25.05 -4.27
CA ARG A 260 17.09 -25.60 -3.25
C ARG A 260 16.66 -24.51 -2.28
N ASN A 261 15.38 -24.47 -1.96
CA ASN A 261 14.74 -23.49 -1.06
C ASN A 261 14.01 -24.16 0.12
N ALA A 262 14.28 -25.45 0.33
CA ALA A 262 13.72 -26.25 1.40
C ALA A 262 14.71 -27.35 1.76
N ASN A 263 14.55 -27.90 2.97
CA ASN A 263 15.34 -29.03 3.48
C ASN A 263 15.54 -30.13 2.44
N VAL A 264 16.78 -30.60 2.33
CA VAL A 264 17.22 -31.71 1.47
C VAL A 264 17.80 -32.78 2.36
N SER A 265 17.07 -33.90 2.51
CA SER A 265 17.55 -35.03 3.31
C SER A 265 18.69 -35.79 2.63
N CYS A 266 18.74 -35.82 1.30
CA CYS A 266 19.81 -36.43 0.54
C CYS A 266 19.95 -35.75 -0.84
N LEU A 267 21.15 -35.29 -1.19
CA LEU A 267 21.42 -34.67 -2.50
C LEU A 267 21.44 -35.70 -3.63
N SER A 268 21.63 -36.98 -3.32
CA SER A 268 21.53 -38.07 -4.29
C SER A 268 20.13 -38.16 -4.93
N ASP A 269 19.07 -37.76 -4.22
CA ASP A 269 17.69 -37.68 -4.75
C ASP A 269 17.57 -36.72 -5.94
N PHE A 270 18.54 -35.80 -6.07
CA PHE A 270 18.64 -34.83 -7.15
C PHE A 270 19.83 -35.10 -8.08
N GLY A 271 20.57 -36.21 -7.90
CA GLY A 271 21.79 -36.53 -8.64
C GLY A 271 22.98 -35.62 -8.30
N TRP A 272 23.01 -35.05 -7.09
CA TRP A 272 23.93 -33.98 -6.68
C TRP A 272 24.80 -34.31 -5.46
N ASN A 273 24.82 -35.58 -5.03
CA ASN A 273 25.65 -36.01 -3.90
C ASN A 273 27.14 -35.80 -4.19
N ASP A 274 27.88 -35.25 -3.24
CA ASP A 274 29.34 -35.14 -3.34
C ASP A 274 29.81 -34.44 -4.63
N ARG A 275 29.07 -33.41 -5.07
CA ARG A 275 29.38 -32.67 -6.32
C ARG A 275 29.62 -31.18 -6.10
N ALA A 276 29.30 -30.64 -4.93
CA ALA A 276 29.40 -29.20 -4.72
C ALA A 276 30.85 -28.79 -4.42
N SER A 277 31.43 -27.98 -5.31
CA SER A 277 32.73 -27.33 -5.10
C SER A 277 32.61 -25.84 -4.75
N SER A 278 31.48 -25.19 -5.05
CA SER A 278 31.16 -23.84 -4.54
C SER A 278 29.65 -23.65 -4.36
N LEU A 279 29.22 -22.67 -3.55
CA LEU A 279 27.79 -22.43 -3.29
C LEU A 279 27.46 -20.97 -2.99
N LYS A 280 26.19 -20.60 -3.21
CA LYS A 280 25.62 -19.30 -2.81
C LYS A 280 24.39 -19.49 -1.95
N ILE A 281 24.29 -18.72 -0.86
CA ILE A 281 23.13 -18.68 0.04
C ILE A 281 22.50 -17.29 -0.05
N ILE A 282 21.24 -17.25 -0.44
CA ILE A 282 20.53 -16.02 -0.81
C ILE A 282 19.19 -15.98 -0.08
N GLY A 283 18.81 -14.81 0.43
CA GLY A 283 17.45 -14.56 0.92
C GLY A 283 16.47 -14.48 -0.26
N CYS A 284 15.27 -15.03 -0.09
CA CYS A 284 14.27 -15.02 -1.13
C CYS A 284 13.59 -13.65 -1.27
N SER A 285 13.36 -13.24 -2.51
CA SER A 285 12.68 -11.98 -2.80
C SER A 285 11.19 -12.09 -2.52
N PRO A 286 10.59 -11.10 -1.82
CA PRO A 286 9.14 -10.99 -1.70
C PRO A 286 8.48 -10.89 -3.07
N THR A 287 7.30 -11.50 -3.21
CA THR A 287 6.48 -11.37 -4.43
C THR A 287 5.59 -10.14 -4.29
N SER A 288 5.60 -9.24 -5.28
CA SER A 288 4.70 -8.08 -5.30
C SER A 288 3.24 -8.53 -5.32
N ILE A 289 2.38 -7.82 -4.58
CA ILE A 289 0.94 -8.04 -4.56
C ILE A 289 0.28 -6.99 -5.46
N THR A 290 -0.57 -7.43 -6.39
CA THR A 290 -1.38 -6.54 -7.22
C THR A 290 -2.80 -6.47 -6.63
N PRO A 291 -3.29 -5.30 -6.21
CA PRO A 291 -4.59 -5.20 -5.56
C PRO A 291 -5.74 -5.12 -6.58
N TYR A 292 -6.67 -6.06 -6.49
CA TYR A 292 -7.93 -6.03 -7.22
C TYR A 292 -9.11 -6.10 -6.27
N LEU A 293 -10.15 -5.31 -6.54
CA LEU A 293 -11.42 -5.41 -5.83
C LEU A 293 -12.61 -5.16 -6.75
N SER A 294 -13.79 -5.62 -6.35
CA SER A 294 -15.06 -5.37 -7.03
C SER A 294 -16.16 -5.06 -6.02
N VAL A 295 -17.03 -4.10 -6.34
CA VAL A 295 -18.19 -3.70 -5.53
C VAL A 295 -19.48 -4.14 -6.23
N ASN A 296 -20.42 -4.73 -5.50
CA ASN A 296 -21.74 -5.18 -5.95
C ASN A 296 -21.73 -6.07 -7.21
N GLY A 297 -20.66 -6.86 -7.38
CA GLY A 297 -20.52 -7.75 -8.55
C GLY A 297 -20.14 -7.04 -9.85
N ASN A 298 -19.78 -5.74 -9.79
CA ASN A 298 -19.23 -5.00 -10.92
C ASN A 298 -17.87 -5.58 -11.37
N GLN A 299 -17.39 -5.14 -12.53
CA GLN A 299 -16.06 -5.56 -13.01
C GLN A 299 -14.96 -5.22 -12.00
N GLN A 300 -13.97 -6.11 -11.90
CA GLN A 300 -12.81 -5.92 -11.03
C GLN A 300 -12.03 -4.66 -11.44
N ALA A 301 -11.76 -3.81 -10.46
CA ALA A 301 -10.92 -2.64 -10.57
C ALA A 301 -9.53 -2.92 -10.00
N LEU A 302 -8.49 -2.43 -10.68
CA LEU A 302 -7.11 -2.43 -10.20
C LEU A 302 -6.94 -1.31 -9.16
N THR A 303 -7.43 -1.54 -7.94
CA THR A 303 -7.35 -0.57 -6.85
C THR A 303 -7.31 -1.30 -5.50
N ALA A 304 -6.73 -0.64 -4.52
CA ALA A 304 -6.69 -1.08 -3.13
C ALA A 304 -7.67 -0.32 -2.23
N TRP A 305 -8.55 0.50 -2.79
CA TRP A 305 -9.49 1.28 -2.00
C TRP A 305 -10.87 1.33 -2.66
N ALA A 306 -11.91 1.44 -1.83
CA ALA A 306 -13.28 1.65 -2.26
C ALA A 306 -14.02 2.55 -1.28
N SER A 307 -14.82 3.47 -1.82
CA SER A 307 -15.90 4.13 -1.09
C SER A 307 -17.17 3.32 -1.28
N LEU A 308 -17.85 2.98 -0.18
CA LEU A 308 -18.96 2.04 -0.14
C LEU A 308 -20.16 2.67 0.58
N ASP A 309 -21.34 2.19 0.24
CA ASP A 309 -22.57 2.43 0.98
C ASP A 309 -22.86 1.29 1.97
N VAL A 310 -23.65 1.60 3.01
CA VAL A 310 -24.17 0.57 3.92
C VAL A 310 -25.00 -0.42 3.10
N GLY A 311 -24.70 -1.71 3.24
CA GLY A 311 -25.39 -2.78 2.52
C GLY A 311 -24.66 -3.28 1.27
N ASP A 312 -23.62 -2.58 0.81
CA ASP A 312 -22.81 -3.04 -0.32
C ASP A 312 -22.15 -4.39 -0.06
N THR A 313 -21.86 -5.09 -1.16
CA THR A 313 -21.02 -6.28 -1.17
C THR A 313 -19.70 -6.00 -1.88
N VAL A 314 -18.58 -6.16 -1.19
CA VAL A 314 -17.24 -5.97 -1.76
C VAL A 314 -16.46 -7.27 -1.76
N THR A 315 -15.74 -7.56 -2.85
CA THR A 315 -14.82 -8.70 -2.95
C THR A 315 -13.40 -8.19 -3.17
N LEU A 316 -12.47 -8.59 -2.31
CA LEU A 316 -11.04 -8.32 -2.43
C LEU A 316 -10.35 -9.56 -3.01
N SER A 317 -9.59 -9.39 -4.08
CA SER A 317 -9.09 -10.49 -4.91
C SER A 317 -7.65 -10.26 -5.39
N PRO A 318 -6.69 -10.03 -4.48
CA PRO A 318 -5.31 -9.72 -4.85
C PRO A 318 -4.61 -10.84 -5.63
N GLU A 319 -3.61 -10.46 -6.42
CA GLU A 319 -2.64 -11.38 -7.03
C GLU A 319 -1.36 -11.48 -6.19
N PRO A 320 -0.62 -12.60 -6.24
CA PRO A 320 -0.72 -13.72 -7.20
C PRO A 320 -1.78 -14.79 -6.85
N VAL A 321 -2.28 -15.47 -7.89
CA VAL A 321 -3.31 -16.53 -7.79
C VAL A 321 -2.78 -17.88 -7.31
N SER A 322 -1.47 -18.11 -7.40
CA SER A 322 -0.83 -19.37 -7.02
C SER A 322 0.63 -19.15 -6.60
N GLY A 323 1.25 -20.16 -5.98
CA GLY A 323 2.67 -20.12 -5.63
C GLY A 323 3.00 -19.64 -4.22
N GLY A 324 2.02 -19.70 -3.30
CA GLY A 324 2.16 -19.28 -1.91
C GLY A 324 0.87 -19.41 -1.11
N MET A 325 0.88 -18.86 0.11
CA MET A 325 -0.23 -18.85 1.05
C MET A 325 -0.65 -17.41 1.39
N TRP A 326 -1.94 -17.22 1.65
CA TRP A 326 -2.52 -15.93 2.03
C TRP A 326 -2.97 -15.92 3.49
N SER A 327 -2.90 -14.77 4.13
CA SER A 327 -3.54 -14.47 5.41
C SER A 327 -4.04 -13.05 5.44
N TRP A 328 -5.12 -12.80 6.18
CA TRP A 328 -5.77 -11.50 6.29
C TRP A 328 -6.01 -11.13 7.75
N ILE A 329 -5.94 -9.83 8.02
CA ILE A 329 -6.49 -9.21 9.23
C ILE A 329 -7.28 -7.96 8.85
N GLY A 330 -8.32 -7.63 9.61
CA GLY A 330 -9.14 -6.44 9.33
C GLY A 330 -9.96 -5.95 10.53
N PRO A 331 -10.85 -4.96 10.31
CA PRO A 331 -11.73 -4.40 11.32
C PRO A 331 -12.62 -5.46 12.00
N ALA A 332 -13.16 -5.12 13.17
CA ALA A 332 -14.03 -5.99 13.97
C ALA A 332 -13.46 -7.40 14.26
N GLY A 333 -12.13 -7.54 14.28
CA GLY A 333 -11.47 -8.83 14.53
C GLY A 333 -11.48 -9.78 13.34
N PHE A 334 -11.73 -9.28 12.12
CA PHE A 334 -11.74 -10.08 10.91
C PHE A 334 -10.39 -10.77 10.67
N SER A 335 -10.43 -12.05 10.26
CA SER A 335 -9.28 -12.79 9.76
C SER A 335 -9.70 -13.84 8.73
N ALA A 336 -8.80 -14.14 7.78
CA ALA A 336 -9.02 -15.17 6.75
C ALA A 336 -7.69 -15.73 6.24
N SER A 337 -7.72 -16.89 5.58
CA SER A 337 -6.55 -17.52 4.95
C SER A 337 -6.75 -17.81 3.44
N THR A 338 -7.94 -17.51 2.91
CA THR A 338 -8.21 -17.61 1.48
C THR A 338 -7.60 -16.42 0.74
N ARG A 339 -7.28 -16.59 -0.55
CA ARG A 339 -6.80 -15.48 -1.39
C ARG A 339 -7.89 -14.42 -1.53
N GLU A 340 -9.09 -14.83 -1.89
CA GLU A 340 -10.22 -13.93 -2.08
C GLU A 340 -11.07 -13.89 -0.82
N ILE A 341 -11.55 -12.70 -0.47
CA ILE A 341 -12.52 -12.48 0.61
C ILE A 341 -13.69 -11.64 0.08
N THR A 342 -14.91 -11.99 0.48
CA THR A 342 -16.13 -11.24 0.15
C THR A 342 -16.80 -10.79 1.44
N LEU A 343 -17.07 -9.49 1.53
CA LEU A 343 -17.80 -8.86 2.62
C LEU A 343 -19.16 -8.43 2.07
N SER A 344 -20.23 -9.10 2.49
CA SER A 344 -21.60 -8.78 2.07
C SER A 344 -22.31 -7.93 3.11
N ASN A 345 -23.23 -7.07 2.66
CA ASN A 345 -24.05 -6.22 3.52
C ASN A 345 -23.20 -5.38 4.50
N ILE A 346 -22.17 -4.71 3.98
CA ILE A 346 -21.16 -4.05 4.80
C ILE A 346 -21.77 -2.97 5.71
N GLN A 347 -21.29 -2.92 6.95
CA GLN A 347 -21.70 -1.94 7.97
C GLN A 347 -20.51 -1.07 8.39
N TYR A 348 -20.76 0.07 9.04
CA TYR A 348 -19.69 0.99 9.50
C TYR A 348 -18.61 0.31 10.37
N ALA A 349 -18.97 -0.72 11.16
CA ALA A 349 -18.02 -1.46 11.99
C ALA A 349 -17.00 -2.30 11.18
N GLN A 350 -17.31 -2.55 9.90
CA GLN A 350 -16.48 -3.32 8.97
C GLN A 350 -15.67 -2.42 8.03
N ALA A 351 -15.89 -1.10 8.07
CA ALA A 351 -15.08 -0.12 7.37
C ALA A 351 -13.67 -0.04 7.99
N GLY A 352 -12.66 0.23 7.17
CA GLY A 352 -11.26 0.37 7.58
C GLY A 352 -10.30 -0.47 6.74
N ASP A 353 -9.13 -0.72 7.31
CA ASP A 353 -8.01 -1.36 6.61
C ASP A 353 -8.03 -2.88 6.76
N TYR A 354 -8.03 -3.58 5.62
CA TYR A 354 -7.82 -5.03 5.50
C TYR A 354 -6.40 -5.28 5.00
N ILE A 355 -5.58 -5.95 5.80
CA ILE A 355 -4.19 -6.23 5.46
C ILE A 355 -4.10 -7.65 4.92
N ALA A 356 -3.83 -7.76 3.62
CA ALA A 356 -3.49 -9.01 2.96
C ALA A 356 -1.99 -9.28 3.15
N THR A 357 -1.63 -10.48 3.57
CA THR A 357 -0.24 -10.93 3.68
C THR A 357 -0.07 -12.18 2.83
N TYR A 358 0.92 -12.17 1.96
CA TYR A 358 1.27 -13.27 1.07
C TYR A 358 2.64 -13.82 1.43
N THR A 359 2.73 -15.15 1.61
CA THR A 359 3.99 -15.86 1.80
C THR A 359 4.22 -16.76 0.59
N ASN A 360 5.25 -16.48 -0.20
CA ASN A 360 5.54 -17.26 -1.41
C ASN A 360 6.13 -18.66 -1.08
N ASN A 361 6.28 -19.51 -2.09
CA ASN A 361 6.81 -20.88 -1.92
C ASN A 361 8.22 -20.96 -1.30
N CYS A 362 9.00 -19.88 -1.32
CA CYS A 362 10.29 -19.83 -0.64
C CYS A 362 10.18 -19.32 0.82
N GLY A 363 9.00 -18.87 1.24
CA GLY A 363 8.77 -18.33 2.58
C GLY A 363 9.02 -16.82 2.71
N ALA A 364 9.21 -16.08 1.61
CA ALA A 364 9.31 -14.62 1.66
C ALA A 364 7.91 -13.99 1.76
N VAL A 365 7.79 -12.97 2.61
CA VAL A 365 6.52 -12.34 2.98
C VAL A 365 6.37 -10.97 2.33
N SER A 366 5.20 -10.67 1.78
CA SER A 366 4.76 -9.35 1.34
C SER A 366 3.38 -9.02 1.90
N SER A 367 3.04 -7.74 2.00
CA SER A 367 1.72 -7.30 2.46
C SER A 367 1.14 -6.18 1.59
N GLN A 368 -0.17 -6.13 1.48
CA GLN A 368 -0.95 -5.10 0.80
C GLN A 368 -2.11 -4.67 1.70
N VAL A 369 -2.32 -3.37 1.84
CA VAL A 369 -3.46 -2.81 2.58
C VAL A 369 -4.58 -2.50 1.60
N PHE A 370 -5.79 -2.92 1.93
CA PHE A 370 -7.03 -2.53 1.27
C PHE A 370 -7.85 -1.64 2.19
N THR A 371 -8.20 -0.43 1.76
CA THR A 371 -8.94 0.54 2.59
C THR A 371 -10.38 0.66 2.11
N LEU A 372 -11.32 0.29 2.98
CA LEU A 372 -12.75 0.40 2.73
C LEU A 372 -13.33 1.57 3.53
N SER A 373 -13.85 2.58 2.85
CA SER A 373 -14.49 3.73 3.49
C SER A 373 -16.00 3.67 3.33
N LEU A 374 -16.74 4.03 4.38
CA LEU A 374 -18.18 4.26 4.32
C LEU A 374 -18.47 5.72 4.67
N VAL A 375 -19.01 6.48 3.72
CA VAL A 375 -19.43 7.87 3.91
C VAL A 375 -20.91 7.88 4.32
N PRO A 376 -21.30 8.47 5.46
CA PRO A 376 -22.71 8.62 5.77
C PRO A 376 -23.38 9.68 4.89
N ALA A 377 -24.52 9.34 4.30
CA ALA A 377 -25.39 10.33 3.65
C ALA A 377 -25.93 11.34 4.66
N ILE A 378 -26.28 10.88 5.88
CA ILE A 378 -26.63 11.75 7.00
C ILE A 378 -25.98 11.28 8.32
N THR A 379 -25.77 12.23 9.23
CA THR A 379 -25.50 11.97 10.65
C THR A 379 -26.54 12.67 11.51
N MET A 380 -27.32 11.91 12.28
CA MET A 380 -28.30 12.43 13.23
C MET A 380 -27.70 12.57 14.62
N TYR A 381 -28.20 13.55 15.39
CA TYR A 381 -27.74 13.82 16.74
C TYR A 381 -28.88 13.98 17.73
N GLN A 382 -28.62 13.58 18.98
CA GLN A 382 -29.56 13.72 20.08
C GLN A 382 -30.02 15.16 20.30
N ASN A 383 -29.07 16.08 20.38
CA ASN A 383 -29.32 17.46 20.77
C ASN A 383 -29.12 18.40 19.60
N CYS A 384 -29.68 19.61 19.71
CA CYS A 384 -29.33 20.71 18.81
C CYS A 384 -27.82 21.01 18.84
N SER A 385 -27.32 21.69 17.80
CA SER A 385 -25.91 21.97 17.58
C SER A 385 -25.01 20.73 17.45
N TYR A 386 -25.58 19.61 16.99
CA TYR A 386 -24.84 18.39 16.65
C TYR A 386 -24.10 17.74 17.84
N THR A 387 -24.77 17.63 18.99
CA THR A 387 -24.18 17.05 20.22
C THR A 387 -25.00 15.90 20.78
N GLY A 388 -24.43 15.13 21.71
CA GLY A 388 -25.04 13.92 22.28
C GLY A 388 -24.69 12.66 21.48
N TRP A 389 -25.55 11.65 21.51
CA TRP A 389 -25.36 10.46 20.67
C TRP A 389 -25.43 10.87 19.19
N SER A 390 -24.75 10.10 18.33
CA SER A 390 -24.80 10.27 16.88
C SER A 390 -25.06 8.94 16.17
N ALA A 391 -25.95 8.93 15.19
CA ALA A 391 -26.25 7.76 14.37
C ALA A 391 -26.08 8.11 12.88
N LYS A 392 -25.47 7.19 12.12
CA LYS A 392 -25.04 7.41 10.74
C LYS A 392 -25.82 6.50 9.80
N PHE A 393 -26.25 7.04 8.67
CA PHE A 393 -27.05 6.30 7.68
C PHE A 393 -26.61 6.67 6.25
N GLY A 394 -26.63 5.69 5.35
CA GLY A 394 -26.50 5.88 3.91
C GLY A 394 -27.86 6.02 3.22
N VAL A 395 -27.91 5.94 1.90
CA VAL A 395 -29.17 5.86 1.14
C VAL A 395 -29.99 4.65 1.59
N GLY A 396 -31.31 4.77 1.66
CA GLY A 396 -32.20 3.67 2.03
C GLY A 396 -33.32 4.06 2.97
N ALA A 397 -34.08 3.05 3.40
CA ALA A 397 -35.23 3.20 4.26
C ALA A 397 -34.97 2.50 5.61
N TYR A 398 -35.05 3.26 6.70
CA TYR A 398 -34.65 2.82 8.04
C TYR A 398 -35.81 2.94 9.02
N THR A 399 -36.14 1.81 9.65
CA THR A 399 -37.15 1.70 10.71
C THR A 399 -36.58 2.16 12.06
N ALA A 400 -37.43 2.24 13.08
CA ALA A 400 -37.00 2.51 14.45
C ALA A 400 -35.94 1.50 14.94
N ALA A 401 -36.04 0.24 14.51
CA ALA A 401 -35.08 -0.80 14.87
C ALA A 401 -33.69 -0.55 14.26
N ASP A 402 -33.65 -0.09 13.00
CA ASP A 402 -32.40 0.24 12.32
C ASP A 402 -31.74 1.47 12.95
N ILE A 403 -32.54 2.47 13.33
CA ILE A 403 -32.05 3.66 14.04
C ILE A 403 -31.42 3.28 15.38
N ALA A 404 -32.06 2.39 16.15
CA ALA A 404 -31.52 1.89 17.39
C ALA A 404 -30.22 1.08 17.19
N ALA A 405 -30.14 0.26 16.15
CA ALA A 405 -28.95 -0.50 15.79
C ALA A 405 -27.76 0.42 15.43
N ALA A 406 -28.03 1.58 14.82
CA ALA A 406 -27.03 2.61 14.53
C ALA A 406 -26.66 3.48 15.75
N GLY A 407 -27.19 3.16 16.94
CA GLY A 407 -26.89 3.88 18.20
C GLY A 407 -27.80 5.07 18.48
N GLY A 408 -28.83 5.30 17.66
CA GLY A 408 -29.84 6.32 17.87
C GLY A 408 -30.95 5.89 18.83
N LYS A 409 -31.81 6.84 19.18
CA LYS A 409 -33.00 6.58 19.99
C LYS A 409 -34.24 7.13 19.31
N ASP A 410 -35.29 6.31 19.32
CA ASP A 410 -36.61 6.69 18.84
C ASP A 410 -37.11 7.94 19.59
N ASN A 411 -37.67 8.90 18.85
CA ASN A 411 -38.22 10.14 19.39
C ASN A 411 -37.24 10.95 20.26
N ASP A 412 -35.96 11.02 19.89
CA ASP A 412 -34.91 11.72 20.67
C ASP A 412 -33.89 12.46 19.79
N ALA A 413 -34.11 12.51 18.46
CA ALA A 413 -33.24 13.23 17.54
C ALA A 413 -33.66 14.70 17.44
N SER A 414 -32.69 15.62 17.56
CA SER A 414 -32.92 17.07 17.53
C SER A 414 -32.12 17.81 16.46
N SER A 415 -31.15 17.18 15.79
CA SER A 415 -30.43 17.81 14.67
C SER A 415 -29.86 16.78 13.69
N VAL A 416 -29.53 17.22 12.48
CA VAL A 416 -28.97 16.37 11.43
C VAL A 416 -27.91 17.12 10.61
N ARG A 417 -26.83 16.42 10.29
CA ARG A 417 -25.93 16.80 9.20
C ARG A 417 -26.24 15.97 7.98
N ILE A 418 -26.33 16.61 6.82
CA ILE A 418 -26.69 15.97 5.55
C ILE A 418 -25.58 16.27 4.56
N GLU A 419 -24.94 15.22 4.07
CA GLU A 419 -23.95 15.40 3.01
C GLU A 419 -24.65 15.96 1.76
N PRO A 420 -24.00 16.88 1.02
CA PRO A 420 -24.60 17.44 -0.18
C PRO A 420 -24.99 16.35 -1.19
N GLY A 421 -26.13 16.54 -1.85
CA GLY A 421 -26.65 15.56 -2.80
C GLY A 421 -27.61 14.53 -2.19
N TYR A 422 -27.91 14.60 -0.90
CA TYR A 422 -28.93 13.74 -0.28
C TYR A 422 -30.14 14.51 0.24
N ARG A 423 -31.29 13.86 0.19
CA ARG A 423 -32.54 14.27 0.82
C ARG A 423 -32.94 13.21 1.82
N VAL A 424 -33.30 13.63 3.02
CA VAL A 424 -33.93 12.77 4.02
C VAL A 424 -35.37 13.21 4.26
N VAL A 425 -36.26 12.22 4.33
CA VAL A 425 -37.63 12.38 4.80
C VAL A 425 -37.73 11.65 6.14
N PHE A 426 -37.96 12.42 7.20
CA PHE A 426 -38.23 11.93 8.55
C PHE A 426 -39.72 11.69 8.73
N TYR A 427 -40.09 10.59 9.36
CA TYR A 427 -41.47 10.18 9.61
C TYR A 427 -41.75 10.11 11.11
N ALA A 428 -42.91 10.64 11.50
CA ALA A 428 -43.33 10.69 12.90
C ALA A 428 -43.70 9.32 13.50
N ASN A 429 -44.01 8.35 12.65
CA ASN A 429 -44.28 6.97 13.05
C ASN A 429 -43.26 6.03 12.40
N ASP A 430 -43.10 4.86 12.98
CA ASP A 430 -42.31 3.78 12.39
C ASP A 430 -42.96 3.26 11.09
N HIS A 431 -42.18 2.54 10.26
CA HIS A 431 -42.60 2.04 8.95
C HIS A 431 -43.13 3.13 8.01
N PHE A 432 -42.49 4.31 8.02
CA PHE A 432 -42.67 5.41 7.07
C PHE A 432 -44.08 6.02 7.07
N GLY A 433 -44.70 6.11 8.24
CA GLY A 433 -46.05 6.67 8.42
C GLY A 433 -46.08 7.99 9.20
N GLY A 434 -47.25 8.65 9.19
CA GLY A 434 -47.49 9.87 9.97
C GLY A 434 -47.08 11.15 9.24
N ALA A 435 -46.93 12.24 9.99
CA ALA A 435 -46.43 13.50 9.45
C ALA A 435 -44.97 13.34 9.01
N THR A 436 -44.47 14.25 8.17
CA THR A 436 -43.11 14.21 7.65
C THR A 436 -42.34 15.52 7.80
N LEU A 437 -41.03 15.44 7.98
CA LEU A 437 -40.09 16.54 7.81
C LEU A 437 -39.05 16.18 6.76
N THR A 438 -38.93 17.00 5.71
CA THR A 438 -37.94 16.80 4.65
C THR A 438 -36.79 17.77 4.82
N LYS A 439 -35.55 17.27 4.75
CA LYS A 439 -34.33 18.07 4.79
C LYS A 439 -33.38 17.70 3.66
N THR A 440 -32.69 18.69 3.12
CA THR A 440 -31.70 18.55 2.03
C THR A 440 -30.36 19.21 2.37
N ALA A 441 -30.20 19.67 3.61
CA ALA A 441 -29.03 20.35 4.12
C ALA A 441 -28.99 20.19 5.64
N ASP A 442 -27.83 20.49 6.23
CA ASP A 442 -27.64 20.54 7.67
C ASP A 442 -28.75 21.32 8.37
N ASP A 443 -29.31 20.72 9.41
CA ASP A 443 -30.24 21.36 10.32
C ASP A 443 -29.69 21.28 11.74
N SER A 444 -29.41 22.44 12.31
CA SER A 444 -28.82 22.52 13.64
C SER A 444 -29.82 22.30 14.78
N CYS A 445 -31.14 22.39 14.55
CA CYS A 445 -32.14 22.26 15.61
C CYS A 445 -33.59 22.10 15.11
N PHE A 446 -34.14 20.88 15.13
CA PHE A 446 -35.54 20.58 14.74
C PHE A 446 -36.64 21.26 15.59
N VAL A 447 -36.27 21.98 16.66
CA VAL A 447 -37.19 22.79 17.46
C VAL A 447 -37.80 23.91 16.61
N ASP A 448 -37.02 24.54 15.74
CA ASP A 448 -37.50 25.65 14.90
C ASP A 448 -38.45 25.19 13.78
N ASP A 449 -38.42 23.91 13.44
CA ASP A 449 -39.37 23.22 12.55
C ASP A 449 -40.64 22.74 13.24
N GLY A 450 -40.70 22.77 14.58
CA GLY A 450 -41.76 22.10 15.35
C GLY A 450 -41.71 20.56 15.25
N TRP A 451 -40.52 20.00 15.04
CA TRP A 451 -40.28 18.58 14.77
C TRP A 451 -39.42 17.85 15.82
N ASN A 452 -38.96 18.54 16.87
CA ASN A 452 -38.07 17.96 17.89
C ASN A 452 -38.62 16.68 18.53
N ASP A 453 -37.78 15.65 18.66
CA ASP A 453 -38.11 14.41 19.38
C ASP A 453 -39.32 13.65 18.80
N ARG A 454 -39.52 13.71 17.48
CA ARG A 454 -40.65 13.05 16.79
C ARG A 454 -40.24 11.96 15.81
N LEU A 455 -38.95 11.76 15.58
CA LEU A 455 -38.47 10.84 14.57
C LEU A 455 -38.63 9.38 15.01
N SER A 456 -39.33 8.57 14.20
CA SER A 456 -39.40 7.11 14.38
C SER A 456 -38.93 6.30 13.18
N SER A 457 -39.01 6.82 11.95
CA SER A 457 -38.40 6.18 10.77
C SER A 457 -37.96 7.23 9.75
N LEU A 458 -37.06 6.87 8.85
CA LEU A 458 -36.54 7.80 7.85
C LEU A 458 -36.25 7.13 6.51
N VAL A 459 -36.39 7.90 5.43
CA VAL A 459 -36.00 7.50 4.07
C VAL A 459 -34.97 8.51 3.57
N ILE A 460 -33.83 8.02 3.12
CA ILE A 460 -32.75 8.81 2.53
C ILE A 460 -32.64 8.43 1.06
N GLU A 461 -32.62 9.45 0.21
CA GLU A 461 -32.50 9.32 -1.23
C GLU A 461 -31.42 10.27 -1.75
N GLU A 462 -30.81 9.91 -2.87
CA GLU A 462 -30.02 10.85 -3.64
C GLU A 462 -30.91 11.90 -4.31
N ILE A 463 -30.46 13.15 -4.27
CA ILE A 463 -31.02 14.24 -5.06
C ILE A 463 -30.44 14.10 -6.47
N THR A 464 -31.23 13.52 -7.36
CA THR A 464 -30.87 13.37 -8.77
C THR A 464 -31.02 14.69 -9.54
N GLU A 465 -31.88 15.59 -9.06
CA GLU A 465 -32.13 16.91 -9.65
C GLU A 465 -30.98 17.92 -9.42
N PRO A 466 -30.82 18.90 -10.32
CA PRO A 466 -29.82 19.95 -10.15
C PRO A 466 -30.14 20.86 -8.95
N ALA A 467 -29.08 21.32 -8.28
CA ALA A 467 -29.14 22.38 -7.27
C ALA A 467 -29.41 23.77 -7.88
N GLY A 468 -29.29 23.93 -9.19
CA GLY A 468 -29.74 25.11 -9.93
C GLY A 468 -29.79 24.77 -11.41
N TYR A 469 -30.86 25.17 -12.09
CA TYR A 469 -31.09 24.91 -13.50
C TYR A 469 -31.65 26.14 -14.22
N TRP A 470 -30.81 26.82 -15.00
CA TRP A 470 -31.17 27.98 -15.79
C TRP A 470 -31.17 27.64 -17.28
N GLN A 471 -32.35 27.30 -17.80
CA GLN A 471 -32.55 27.03 -19.23
C GLN A 471 -32.38 28.26 -20.12
N MET A 472 -32.49 29.47 -19.58
CA MET A 472 -32.40 30.73 -20.35
C MET A 472 -33.43 30.86 -21.49
N ASN A 473 -34.59 30.20 -21.35
CA ASN A 473 -35.73 30.25 -22.27
C ASN A 473 -36.74 31.36 -21.98
N ASP A 474 -36.44 32.28 -21.06
CA ASP A 474 -37.39 33.33 -20.64
C ASP A 474 -37.62 34.41 -21.72
N GLY A 475 -36.64 34.64 -22.59
CA GLY A 475 -36.71 35.50 -23.78
C GLY A 475 -36.92 37.01 -23.55
N THR A 476 -37.24 37.43 -22.33
CA THR A 476 -37.53 38.84 -21.98
C THR A 476 -37.18 39.17 -20.53
N GLY A 477 -37.10 40.46 -20.21
CA GLY A 477 -36.83 40.93 -18.85
C GLY A 477 -35.36 40.77 -18.43
N LEU A 478 -35.13 40.88 -17.11
CA LEU A 478 -33.79 40.86 -16.49
C LEU A 478 -33.64 39.70 -15.50
N ILE A 479 -34.48 38.66 -15.60
CA ILE A 479 -34.45 37.48 -14.73
C ILE A 479 -34.37 36.24 -15.61
N THR A 480 -33.43 35.36 -15.31
CA THR A 480 -33.41 33.98 -15.80
C THR A 480 -33.92 33.05 -14.69
N LYS A 481 -34.96 32.27 -14.97
CA LYS A 481 -35.61 31.44 -13.95
C LYS A 481 -34.82 30.16 -13.71
N ASP A 482 -34.55 29.89 -12.45
CA ASP A 482 -34.20 28.55 -11.97
C ASP A 482 -35.42 27.63 -11.97
N LEU A 483 -35.33 26.52 -12.72
CA LEU A 483 -36.34 25.46 -12.82
C LEU A 483 -36.10 24.30 -11.84
N SER A 484 -35.05 24.35 -11.04
CA SER A 484 -34.88 23.38 -9.95
C SER A 484 -35.88 23.61 -8.82
N ALA A 485 -36.00 22.63 -7.92
CA ALA A 485 -36.80 22.74 -6.70
C ALA A 485 -36.37 23.88 -5.75
N PHE A 486 -35.24 24.55 -6.00
CA PHE A 486 -34.65 25.54 -5.10
C PHE A 486 -34.99 27.01 -5.41
N SER A 487 -35.65 27.31 -6.53
CA SER A 487 -36.10 28.67 -6.89
C SER A 487 -35.00 29.75 -6.86
N ARG A 488 -33.76 29.40 -7.21
CA ARG A 488 -32.57 30.27 -7.21
C ARG A 488 -32.47 31.09 -8.51
N HIS A 489 -33.46 31.94 -8.77
CA HIS A 489 -33.47 32.75 -10.00
C HIS A 489 -32.24 33.67 -10.12
N GLY A 490 -31.78 33.89 -11.35
CA GLY A 490 -30.63 34.75 -11.65
C GLY A 490 -31.04 36.12 -12.14
N THR A 491 -30.34 37.15 -11.69
CA THR A 491 -30.54 38.54 -12.15
C THR A 491 -29.50 38.89 -13.20
N LEU A 492 -29.96 39.33 -14.37
CA LEU A 492 -29.11 39.83 -15.46
C LEU A 492 -28.63 41.25 -15.12
N LEU A 493 -27.32 41.45 -15.12
CA LEU A 493 -26.66 42.70 -14.72
C LEU A 493 -25.89 43.28 -15.91
N ASN A 494 -26.06 44.59 -16.14
CA ASN A 494 -25.59 45.35 -17.33
C ASN A 494 -26.19 44.93 -18.67
N MET A 495 -27.13 43.98 -18.65
CA MET A 495 -27.81 43.47 -19.83
C MET A 495 -29.18 44.13 -20.03
N ASN A 496 -29.74 43.96 -21.23
CA ASN A 496 -31.07 44.43 -21.61
C ASN A 496 -31.76 43.42 -22.54
N SER A 497 -32.93 43.77 -23.09
CA SER A 497 -33.72 42.86 -23.92
C SER A 497 -33.00 42.35 -25.17
N SER A 498 -32.00 43.07 -25.69
CA SER A 498 -31.21 42.63 -26.85
C SER A 498 -30.21 41.51 -26.54
N ASN A 499 -29.94 41.23 -25.26
CA ASN A 499 -29.08 40.12 -24.86
C ASN A 499 -29.79 38.76 -24.95
N TRP A 500 -31.13 38.73 -25.01
CA TRP A 500 -31.88 37.52 -25.33
C TRP A 500 -31.78 37.26 -26.83
N VAL A 501 -31.04 36.22 -27.19
CA VAL A 501 -30.79 35.82 -28.59
C VAL A 501 -31.24 34.37 -28.81
N SER A 502 -31.17 33.88 -30.04
CA SER A 502 -31.38 32.45 -30.30
C SER A 502 -30.30 31.63 -29.59
N GLY A 503 -30.74 30.71 -28.74
CA GLY A 503 -29.91 29.86 -27.90
C GLY A 503 -29.43 28.60 -28.60
N ARG A 504 -29.01 27.59 -27.83
CA ARG A 504 -28.90 26.22 -28.32
C ARG A 504 -30.29 25.65 -28.52
N ARG A 505 -31.18 25.83 -27.53
CA ARG A 505 -32.60 25.53 -27.61
C ARG A 505 -33.36 26.82 -27.35
N CYS A 506 -34.27 27.19 -28.24
CA CYS A 506 -35.11 28.38 -28.06
C CYS A 506 -34.29 29.67 -27.85
N THR A 507 -34.29 30.26 -26.65
CA THR A 507 -33.50 31.49 -26.37
C THR A 507 -32.29 31.19 -25.51
N GLY A 508 -31.26 32.02 -25.64
CA GLY A 508 -30.08 32.01 -24.77
C GLY A 508 -29.61 33.43 -24.49
N LEU A 509 -28.51 33.55 -23.76
CA LEU A 509 -27.96 34.86 -23.39
C LEU A 509 -26.66 35.17 -24.14
N SER A 510 -26.62 36.36 -24.73
CA SER A 510 -25.42 36.95 -25.31
C SER A 510 -24.70 37.83 -24.29
N PHE A 511 -23.39 37.61 -24.15
CA PHE A 511 -22.50 38.36 -23.27
C PHE A 511 -21.43 39.06 -24.10
N ASP A 512 -21.24 40.35 -23.87
CA ASP A 512 -20.36 41.21 -24.67
C ASP A 512 -18.85 41.08 -24.34
N GLY A 513 -18.53 40.49 -23.19
CA GLY A 513 -17.17 40.35 -22.69
C GLY A 513 -16.59 41.56 -22.00
N VAL A 514 -17.39 42.57 -21.68
CA VAL A 514 -16.98 43.81 -21.03
C VAL A 514 -17.54 43.89 -19.61
N ASP A 515 -18.85 43.77 -19.43
CA ASP A 515 -19.47 43.85 -18.09
C ASP A 515 -20.80 43.10 -17.92
N ASP A 516 -21.27 42.35 -18.93
CA ASP A 516 -22.46 41.51 -18.87
C ASP A 516 -22.26 40.27 -17.99
N TYR A 517 -23.21 39.98 -17.07
CA TYR A 517 -23.23 38.73 -16.29
C TYR A 517 -24.59 38.48 -15.62
N VAL A 518 -24.79 37.25 -15.13
CA VAL A 518 -25.93 36.89 -14.28
C VAL A 518 -25.44 36.60 -12.86
N GLU A 519 -26.09 37.19 -11.86
CA GLU A 519 -25.84 36.90 -10.44
C GLU A 519 -26.98 36.08 -9.82
N ILE A 520 -26.62 34.98 -9.17
CA ILE A 520 -27.56 34.17 -8.37
C ILE A 520 -27.48 34.61 -6.91
N SER A 521 -28.27 35.62 -6.56
CA SER A 521 -28.23 36.24 -5.24
C SER A 521 -28.49 35.23 -4.11
N GLY A 522 -27.57 35.17 -3.13
CA GLY A 522 -27.68 34.31 -1.95
C GLY A 522 -27.19 32.87 -2.16
N PHE A 523 -27.03 32.40 -3.39
CA PHE A 523 -26.49 31.07 -3.66
C PHE A 523 -24.96 31.10 -3.75
N LYS A 524 -24.29 30.44 -2.81
CA LYS A 524 -22.81 30.43 -2.69
C LYS A 524 -22.13 29.24 -3.40
N GLY A 525 -22.87 28.52 -4.24
CA GLY A 525 -22.41 27.32 -4.92
C GLY A 525 -22.15 26.15 -3.97
N VAL A 526 -21.48 25.11 -4.49
CA VAL A 526 -21.02 23.97 -3.69
C VAL A 526 -19.68 24.33 -3.06
N GLY A 527 -19.60 24.32 -1.72
CA GLY A 527 -18.39 24.65 -0.96
C GLY A 527 -17.59 23.41 -0.54
N GLY A 528 -16.46 23.63 0.14
CA GLY A 528 -15.63 22.57 0.71
C GLY A 528 -15.05 21.61 -0.31
N MET A 529 -14.90 20.35 0.11
CA MET A 529 -14.37 19.22 -0.66
C MET A 529 -15.46 18.44 -1.40
N HIS A 530 -16.73 18.66 -1.09
CA HIS A 530 -17.89 17.90 -1.60
C HIS A 530 -17.96 17.65 -3.12
N SER A 531 -18.59 16.56 -3.53
CA SER A 531 -18.81 16.28 -4.95
C SER A 531 -19.62 17.39 -5.63
N ARG A 532 -19.36 17.66 -6.91
CA ARG A 532 -20.13 18.63 -7.68
C ARG A 532 -20.01 18.41 -9.18
N THR A 533 -21.05 18.78 -9.90
CA THR A 533 -21.04 18.84 -11.35
C THR A 533 -21.58 20.19 -11.81
N CYS A 534 -20.96 20.81 -12.80
CA CYS A 534 -21.56 21.93 -13.51
C CYS A 534 -21.51 21.69 -15.02
N SER A 535 -22.58 22.06 -15.72
CA SER A 535 -22.66 21.98 -17.17
C SER A 535 -23.28 23.24 -17.78
N ALA A 536 -22.97 23.48 -19.05
CA ALA A 536 -23.54 24.57 -19.84
C ALA A 536 -23.44 24.23 -21.34
N TRP A 537 -24.33 24.78 -22.14
CA TRP A 537 -24.06 24.99 -23.56
C TRP A 537 -23.34 26.31 -23.76
N VAL A 538 -22.28 26.31 -24.56
CA VAL A 538 -21.44 27.49 -24.80
C VAL A 538 -21.12 27.65 -26.28
N LYS A 539 -21.05 28.91 -26.75
CA LYS A 539 -20.62 29.26 -28.11
C LYS A 539 -19.77 30.53 -28.08
N THR A 540 -18.52 30.44 -28.48
CA THR A 540 -17.59 31.58 -28.44
C THR A 540 -16.48 31.46 -29.49
N THR A 541 -15.91 32.59 -29.89
CA THR A 541 -14.66 32.70 -30.66
C THR A 541 -13.55 33.41 -29.86
N ALA A 542 -13.82 33.75 -28.60
CA ALA A 542 -12.91 34.52 -27.78
C ALA A 542 -11.64 33.71 -27.46
N SER A 543 -10.49 34.37 -27.51
CA SER A 543 -9.18 33.82 -27.12
C SER A 543 -8.65 34.60 -25.91
N LYS A 544 -9.42 34.54 -24.83
CA LYS A 544 -9.15 35.20 -23.55
C LYS A 544 -9.61 34.30 -22.41
N ASP A 545 -9.26 34.68 -21.19
CA ASP A 545 -9.86 34.08 -19.99
C ASP A 545 -11.36 34.39 -19.97
N ASN A 546 -12.20 33.38 -20.23
CA ASN A 546 -13.63 33.53 -20.51
C ASN A 546 -14.46 32.73 -19.47
N PRO A 547 -14.89 33.34 -18.36
CA PRO A 547 -15.56 32.61 -17.27
C PRO A 547 -17.00 32.21 -17.65
N ILE A 548 -17.31 30.91 -17.59
CA ILE A 548 -18.67 30.40 -17.86
C ILE A 548 -19.50 30.51 -16.57
N ILE A 549 -19.00 29.92 -15.48
CA ILE A 549 -19.64 30.00 -14.16
C ILE A 549 -18.59 29.94 -13.05
N THR A 550 -18.72 30.81 -12.04
CA THR A 550 -17.73 30.94 -10.96
C THR A 550 -18.36 31.19 -9.58
N TRP A 551 -17.68 30.74 -8.52
CA TRP A 551 -17.98 31.07 -7.12
C TRP A 551 -16.75 30.90 -6.21
N GLY A 552 -16.88 31.24 -4.93
CA GLY A 552 -15.81 31.14 -3.92
C GLY A 552 -14.88 32.35 -3.83
N SER A 553 -13.78 32.19 -3.10
CA SER A 553 -12.82 33.26 -2.76
C SER A 553 -11.56 33.17 -3.62
N PRO A 554 -10.89 34.31 -3.92
CA PRO A 554 -9.63 34.34 -4.66
C PRO A 554 -8.43 33.93 -3.79
N LEU A 555 -8.51 32.72 -3.21
CA LEU A 555 -7.45 32.07 -2.43
C LEU A 555 -7.20 30.68 -3.00
N ALA A 556 -5.96 30.19 -2.90
CA ALA A 556 -5.56 28.93 -3.52
C ALA A 556 -6.45 27.76 -3.08
N GLY A 557 -7.02 27.02 -4.04
CA GLY A 557 -7.96 25.93 -3.82
C GLY A 557 -9.41 26.37 -3.48
N GLN A 558 -9.65 27.66 -3.22
CA GLN A 558 -10.92 28.15 -2.66
C GLN A 558 -11.86 28.82 -3.66
N LYS A 559 -11.45 28.99 -4.92
CA LYS A 559 -12.32 29.47 -6.01
C LYS A 559 -12.77 28.26 -6.83
N TRP A 560 -13.96 28.30 -7.43
CA TRP A 560 -14.31 27.42 -8.53
C TRP A 560 -14.52 28.28 -9.78
N MET A 561 -13.78 27.99 -10.85
CA MET A 561 -13.84 28.73 -12.11
C MET A 561 -13.97 27.78 -13.28
N PHE A 562 -15.21 27.45 -13.65
CA PHE A 562 -15.48 26.74 -14.90
C PHE A 562 -15.48 27.75 -16.04
N ARG A 563 -14.52 27.62 -16.96
CA ARG A 563 -14.13 28.69 -17.88
C ARG A 563 -13.50 28.15 -19.16
N MET A 564 -13.38 29.03 -20.15
CA MET A 564 -12.44 28.85 -21.26
C MET A 564 -11.09 29.47 -20.91
N ASP A 565 -10.01 28.75 -21.18
CA ASP A 565 -8.64 29.27 -21.10
C ASP A 565 -8.32 30.11 -22.35
N PRO A 566 -7.37 31.08 -22.30
CA PRO A 566 -7.08 31.97 -23.43
C PRO A 566 -6.70 31.28 -24.75
N ASP A 567 -6.26 30.02 -24.71
CA ASP A 567 -5.91 29.23 -25.88
C ASP A 567 -7.11 28.54 -26.56
N GLY A 568 -8.32 28.69 -26.01
CA GLY A 568 -9.57 28.15 -26.53
C GLY A 568 -9.97 26.79 -25.95
N THR A 569 -9.26 26.29 -24.94
CA THR A 569 -9.57 25.01 -24.26
C THR A 569 -10.53 25.20 -23.09
N LEU A 570 -11.30 24.15 -22.78
CA LEU A 570 -12.16 24.11 -21.60
C LEU A 570 -11.32 23.88 -20.35
N ALA A 571 -11.60 24.60 -19.26
CA ALA A 571 -10.81 24.51 -18.04
C ALA A 571 -11.66 24.65 -16.76
N VAL A 572 -11.17 24.04 -15.68
CA VAL A 572 -11.55 24.40 -14.32
C VAL A 572 -10.32 24.92 -13.58
N GLY A 573 -10.41 26.14 -13.05
CA GLY A 573 -9.40 26.72 -12.17
C GLY A 573 -9.89 26.80 -10.73
N VAL A 574 -9.00 26.51 -9.78
CA VAL A 574 -9.31 26.58 -8.33
C VAL A 574 -8.64 27.72 -7.58
N TRP A 575 -8.17 28.72 -8.34
CA TRP A 575 -7.22 29.74 -7.92
C TRP A 575 -5.83 29.15 -7.62
N ASN A 576 -4.80 29.67 -8.28
CA ASN A 576 -3.44 29.13 -8.20
C ASN A 576 -3.31 27.64 -8.56
N GLY A 577 -4.21 27.10 -9.38
CA GLY A 577 -4.19 25.72 -9.87
C GLY A 577 -5.31 25.52 -10.87
N TYR A 578 -5.09 24.70 -11.89
CA TYR A 578 -6.11 24.44 -12.91
C TYR A 578 -5.90 23.10 -13.60
N ILE A 579 -6.99 22.62 -14.20
CA ILE A 579 -6.99 21.54 -15.18
C ILE A 579 -7.68 22.05 -16.45
N LYS A 580 -7.21 21.60 -17.61
CA LYS A 580 -7.80 21.96 -18.90
C LYS A 580 -7.72 20.84 -19.93
N THR A 581 -8.59 20.91 -20.92
CA THR A 581 -8.59 20.00 -22.07
C THR A 581 -7.43 20.31 -23.01
N LEU A 582 -7.14 19.39 -23.93
CA LEU A 582 -6.27 19.67 -25.08
C LEU A 582 -7.09 20.10 -26.30
N ARG A 583 -8.34 19.64 -26.39
CA ARG A 583 -9.30 20.03 -27.42
C ARG A 583 -9.73 21.48 -27.22
N LYS A 584 -9.69 22.25 -28.31
CA LYS A 584 -10.19 23.63 -28.38
C LYS A 584 -11.63 23.63 -28.86
N ILE A 585 -12.46 24.50 -28.27
CA ILE A 585 -13.89 24.61 -28.57
C ILE A 585 -14.35 26.07 -28.76
N ASN A 586 -13.42 26.98 -29.02
CA ASN A 586 -13.71 28.37 -29.35
C ASN A 586 -13.82 28.58 -30.88
N ASP A 587 -14.43 27.64 -31.58
CA ASP A 587 -14.58 27.62 -33.04
C ASP A 587 -15.86 28.34 -33.53
N GLY A 588 -16.61 28.94 -32.60
CA GLY A 588 -17.87 29.60 -32.88
C GLY A 588 -19.05 28.65 -33.05
N ARG A 589 -18.94 27.38 -32.66
CA ARG A 589 -20.06 26.41 -32.62
C ARG A 589 -20.55 26.21 -31.18
N TRP A 590 -21.76 25.66 -31.06
CA TRP A 590 -22.31 25.27 -29.76
C TRP A 590 -21.61 23.98 -29.31
N HIS A 591 -21.10 24.00 -28.08
CA HIS A 591 -20.56 22.83 -27.40
C HIS A 591 -21.23 22.66 -26.05
N HIS A 592 -21.61 21.44 -25.72
CA HIS A 592 -22.02 21.12 -24.36
C HIS A 592 -20.77 20.82 -23.54
N VAL A 593 -20.58 21.52 -22.44
CA VAL A 593 -19.40 21.37 -21.59
C VAL A 593 -19.84 20.99 -20.19
N ALA A 594 -19.10 20.07 -19.55
CA ALA A 594 -19.30 19.76 -18.14
C ALA A 594 -17.99 19.53 -17.39
N ALA A 595 -18.03 19.75 -16.08
CA ALA A 595 -16.96 19.43 -15.17
C ALA A 595 -17.53 18.67 -13.96
N VAL A 596 -16.90 17.55 -13.60
CA VAL A 596 -17.30 16.67 -12.50
C VAL A 596 -16.14 16.57 -11.50
N LEU A 597 -16.43 16.79 -10.22
CA LEU A 597 -15.50 16.51 -9.11
C LEU A 597 -16.17 15.51 -8.17
N ILE A 598 -15.43 14.47 -7.79
CA ILE A 598 -15.81 13.49 -6.78
C ILE A 598 -15.12 13.87 -5.46
N ASP A 599 -15.85 13.79 -4.35
CA ASP A 599 -15.29 13.85 -3.00
C ASP A 599 -14.79 12.47 -2.59
N ASP A 600 -13.47 12.33 -2.52
CA ASP A 600 -12.77 11.16 -2.00
C ASP A 600 -12.05 11.47 -0.66
N TYR A 601 -12.48 12.55 0.02
CA TYR A 601 -11.87 13.18 1.20
C TYR A 601 -10.57 13.94 0.96
N THR A 602 -9.91 13.75 -0.18
CA THR A 602 -8.69 14.48 -0.56
C THR A 602 -8.77 15.10 -1.97
N PRO A 603 -9.91 15.67 -2.40
CA PRO A 603 -10.11 16.05 -3.78
C PRO A 603 -9.11 17.14 -4.20
N SER A 604 -8.60 16.98 -5.40
CA SER A 604 -7.57 17.82 -6.00
C SER A 604 -7.91 18.14 -7.45
N VAL A 605 -7.33 19.23 -7.96
CA VAL A 605 -7.69 19.74 -9.29
C VAL A 605 -7.44 18.74 -10.44
N ASN A 606 -6.52 17.78 -10.29
CA ASN A 606 -6.24 16.76 -11.31
C ASN A 606 -7.25 15.60 -11.32
N GLU A 607 -8.18 15.56 -10.37
CA GLU A 607 -9.26 14.55 -10.29
C GLU A 607 -10.56 15.06 -10.90
N ILE A 608 -10.60 16.32 -11.34
CA ILE A 608 -11.77 16.89 -12.02
C ILE A 608 -11.84 16.28 -13.42
N GLU A 609 -12.94 15.63 -13.73
CA GLU A 609 -13.23 15.13 -15.07
C GLU A 609 -13.87 16.25 -15.91
N LEU A 610 -13.38 16.43 -17.13
CA LEU A 610 -13.92 17.41 -18.09
C LEU A 610 -14.59 16.66 -19.24
N TYR A 611 -15.76 17.15 -19.65
CA TYR A 611 -16.53 16.59 -20.74
C TYR A 611 -16.79 17.66 -21.78
N ILE A 612 -16.66 17.31 -23.06
CA ILE A 612 -17.27 18.12 -24.13
C ILE A 612 -18.06 17.23 -25.08
N ASP A 613 -19.27 17.69 -25.40
CA ASP A 613 -20.27 17.03 -26.26
C ASP A 613 -20.63 15.63 -25.77
N GLY A 614 -20.81 15.49 -24.45
CA GLY A 614 -21.22 14.23 -23.81
C GLY A 614 -20.11 13.20 -23.60
N GLU A 615 -18.88 13.49 -24.05
CA GLU A 615 -17.73 12.58 -23.96
C GLU A 615 -16.66 13.10 -22.99
N ALA A 616 -16.10 12.19 -22.17
CA ALA A 616 -15.04 12.49 -21.22
C ALA A 616 -13.69 12.72 -21.92
N GLU A 617 -12.94 13.71 -21.46
CA GLU A 617 -11.59 13.99 -21.94
C GLU A 617 -10.57 13.07 -21.24
N ILE A 618 -9.87 12.25 -22.02
CA ILE A 618 -9.03 11.15 -21.49
C ILE A 618 -7.61 11.56 -21.07
N THR A 619 -7.13 12.72 -21.52
CA THR A 619 -5.78 13.23 -21.19
C THR A 619 -5.76 14.74 -20.94
N PRO A 620 -6.52 15.25 -19.96
CA PRO A 620 -6.48 16.66 -19.61
C PRO A 620 -5.12 17.02 -19.00
N TYR A 621 -4.73 18.29 -19.16
CA TYR A 621 -3.51 18.85 -18.60
C TYR A 621 -3.81 19.57 -17.29
N ALA A 622 -3.20 19.13 -16.20
CA ALA A 622 -3.26 19.81 -14.89
C ALA A 622 -1.97 20.58 -14.60
N SER A 623 -2.08 21.74 -13.96
CA SER A 623 -0.95 22.58 -13.55
C SER A 623 -1.14 23.12 -12.15
N ASN A 624 -0.04 23.12 -11.40
CA ASN A 624 0.02 23.54 -10.00
C ASN A 624 -1.09 22.91 -9.15
N THR A 625 -1.14 21.57 -9.13
CA THR A 625 -2.17 20.80 -8.45
C THR A 625 -2.42 21.30 -7.03
N GLN A 626 -3.66 21.73 -6.76
CA GLN A 626 -4.11 22.18 -5.44
C GLN A 626 -5.25 21.27 -4.95
N PRO A 627 -5.37 21.08 -3.62
CA PRO A 627 -6.60 20.58 -3.02
C PRO A 627 -7.79 21.51 -3.34
N VAL A 628 -8.96 20.94 -3.59
CA VAL A 628 -10.20 21.68 -3.81
C VAL A 628 -10.89 21.91 -2.46
N THR A 629 -10.92 23.16 -2.01
CA THR A 629 -11.48 23.59 -0.72
C THR A 629 -12.34 24.84 -0.88
N THR A 630 -13.27 24.80 -1.83
CA THR A 630 -14.02 25.99 -2.30
C THR A 630 -14.72 26.72 -1.16
N SER A 631 -14.51 28.02 -1.02
CA SER A 631 -15.18 28.79 0.05
C SER A 631 -16.62 29.14 -0.32
N ARG A 632 -17.46 29.44 0.68
CA ARG A 632 -18.84 29.94 0.49
C ARG A 632 -18.94 31.47 0.57
N ALA A 633 -17.88 32.19 0.20
CA ALA A 633 -17.79 33.64 0.39
C ALA A 633 -18.57 34.46 -0.65
N ALA A 634 -18.59 34.05 -1.91
CA ALA A 634 -19.17 34.80 -3.03
C ALA A 634 -20.40 34.09 -3.62
N ASN A 635 -21.33 34.88 -4.18
CA ASN A 635 -22.46 34.33 -4.94
C ASN A 635 -21.96 33.61 -6.20
N VAL A 636 -22.76 32.69 -6.72
CA VAL A 636 -22.56 32.11 -8.05
C VAL A 636 -22.80 33.20 -9.11
N LEU A 637 -21.84 33.33 -10.02
CA LEU A 637 -21.91 34.22 -11.17
C LEU A 637 -21.84 33.38 -12.45
N ILE A 638 -22.76 33.62 -13.38
CA ILE A 638 -22.69 33.08 -14.75
C ILE A 638 -22.19 34.21 -15.65
N GLY A 639 -21.20 33.92 -16.48
CA GLY A 639 -20.62 34.89 -17.41
C GLY A 639 -19.59 35.83 -16.79
N ALA A 640 -19.24 35.70 -15.50
CA ALA A 640 -18.23 36.55 -14.87
C ALA A 640 -17.38 35.86 -13.80
N ARG A 641 -16.19 36.41 -13.61
CA ARG A 641 -15.35 36.24 -12.42
C ARG A 641 -15.09 37.62 -11.82
N ILE A 642 -15.52 37.84 -10.59
CA ILE A 642 -15.27 39.08 -9.85
C ILE A 642 -14.54 38.73 -8.55
N ASP A 643 -13.30 39.21 -8.41
CA ASP A 643 -12.40 38.86 -7.30
C ASP A 643 -12.10 40.07 -6.39
N GLY A 644 -13.12 40.89 -6.14
CA GLY A 644 -13.00 42.18 -5.43
C GLY A 644 -13.03 43.37 -6.39
N LEU A 645 -12.36 44.48 -6.02
CA LEU A 645 -12.48 45.75 -6.75
C LEU A 645 -11.56 45.91 -7.97
N SER A 646 -10.54 45.06 -8.16
CA SER A 646 -9.46 45.31 -9.15
C SER A 646 -9.26 44.24 -10.23
N SER A 647 -9.77 43.01 -10.07
CA SER A 647 -9.65 41.95 -11.10
C SER A 647 -11.05 41.42 -11.44
N LYS A 648 -11.44 41.56 -12.71
CA LYS A 648 -12.70 41.07 -13.26
C LYS A 648 -12.46 40.41 -14.62
N GLY A 649 -13.15 39.32 -14.88
CA GLY A 649 -13.24 38.69 -16.19
C GLY A 649 -14.71 38.53 -16.58
N PHE A 650 -15.02 38.73 -17.86
CA PHE A 650 -16.38 38.69 -18.38
C PHE A 650 -16.42 37.83 -19.64
N TYR A 651 -17.45 37.00 -19.74
CA TYR A 651 -17.65 36.08 -20.85
C TYR A 651 -17.98 36.85 -22.12
N ALA A 652 -17.33 36.51 -23.22
CA ALA A 652 -17.68 36.95 -24.56
C ALA A 652 -18.22 35.76 -25.34
N GLY A 653 -19.48 35.81 -25.77
CA GLY A 653 -20.13 34.72 -26.51
C GLY A 653 -21.56 34.47 -26.04
N LEU A 654 -22.08 33.29 -26.37
CA LEU A 654 -23.42 32.85 -25.95
C LEU A 654 -23.31 31.72 -24.92
N ILE A 655 -24.18 31.76 -23.91
CA ILE A 655 -24.37 30.70 -22.92
C ILE A 655 -25.84 30.32 -22.91
N ASP A 656 -26.11 29.02 -22.76
CA ASP A 656 -27.44 28.44 -22.64
C ASP A 656 -27.42 27.21 -21.70
N ASP A 657 -28.58 26.82 -21.19
CA ASP A 657 -28.84 25.64 -20.34
C ASP A 657 -27.73 25.35 -19.31
N VAL A 658 -27.68 26.17 -18.26
CA VAL A 658 -26.68 26.06 -17.20
C VAL A 658 -27.23 25.23 -16.04
N ARG A 659 -26.51 24.19 -15.64
CA ARG A 659 -26.86 23.31 -14.51
C ARG A 659 -25.75 23.24 -13.47
N ILE A 660 -26.11 23.21 -12.19
CA ILE A 660 -25.22 22.85 -11.07
C ILE A 660 -25.84 21.68 -10.31
N TYR A 661 -25.06 20.64 -10.04
CA TYR A 661 -25.41 19.51 -9.18
C TYR A 661 -24.49 19.48 -7.95
N THR A 662 -25.05 19.09 -6.81
CA THR A 662 -24.32 18.85 -5.55
C THR A 662 -23.75 17.43 -5.44
N ARG A 663 -23.67 16.71 -6.57
CA ARG A 663 -23.13 15.36 -6.69
C ARG A 663 -22.28 15.24 -7.95
N ALA A 664 -21.45 14.21 -8.00
CA ALA A 664 -20.75 13.83 -9.22
C ALA A 664 -21.75 13.09 -10.13
N LEU A 665 -21.93 13.57 -11.36
CA LEU A 665 -22.71 12.85 -12.36
C LEU A 665 -21.83 11.81 -13.03
N SER A 666 -22.40 10.65 -13.33
CA SER A 666 -21.75 9.62 -14.14
C SER A 666 -21.63 10.06 -15.60
N ALA A 667 -20.69 9.46 -16.33
CA ALA A 667 -20.55 9.69 -17.77
C ALA A 667 -21.84 9.42 -18.56
N ALA A 668 -22.64 8.43 -18.13
CA ALA A 668 -23.93 8.13 -18.74
C ALA A 668 -24.95 9.25 -18.54
N GLU A 669 -25.01 9.84 -17.35
CA GLU A 669 -25.88 10.99 -17.06
C GLU A 669 -25.46 12.24 -17.83
N ILE A 670 -24.15 12.52 -17.92
CA ILE A 670 -23.63 13.63 -18.73
C ILE A 670 -24.00 13.44 -20.21
N ARG A 671 -23.89 12.21 -20.72
CA ARG A 671 -24.27 11.90 -22.11
C ARG A 671 -25.78 12.01 -22.31
N ALA A 672 -26.59 11.61 -21.34
CA ALA A 672 -28.05 11.76 -21.41
C ALA A 672 -28.45 13.24 -21.44
N ILE A 673 -27.83 14.08 -20.60
CA ILE A 673 -28.01 15.53 -20.61
C ILE A 673 -27.65 16.10 -21.99
N TYR A 674 -26.45 15.76 -22.50
CA TYR A 674 -26.02 16.21 -23.82
C TYR A 674 -27.02 15.80 -24.91
N ARG A 675 -27.48 14.55 -24.94
CA ARG A 675 -28.42 14.05 -25.96
C ARG A 675 -29.78 14.72 -25.89
N ALA A 676 -30.35 14.84 -24.69
CA ALA A 676 -31.64 15.49 -24.48
C ALA A 676 -31.66 16.95 -24.96
N ASP A 677 -30.50 17.63 -24.91
CA ASP A 677 -30.36 18.99 -25.40
C ASP A 677 -29.75 19.08 -26.81
N ALA A 678 -29.18 17.99 -27.33
CA ALA A 678 -28.62 17.91 -28.67
C ALA A 678 -29.70 17.59 -29.72
N LEU A 679 -30.72 16.83 -29.34
CA LEU A 679 -31.88 16.46 -30.16
C LEU A 679 -33.08 17.31 -29.75
N ILE A 680 -33.14 18.55 -30.25
CA ILE A 680 -34.20 19.50 -29.92
C ILE A 680 -35.57 19.02 -30.46
N GLY A 681 -35.55 18.19 -31.50
CA GLY A 681 -36.69 17.55 -32.13
C GLY A 681 -37.17 16.25 -31.47
N ASP A 682 -36.48 15.73 -30.45
CA ASP A 682 -36.93 14.55 -29.68
C ASP A 682 -37.99 15.02 -28.66
N LEU A 683 -39.23 15.09 -29.15
CA LEU A 683 -40.39 15.56 -28.41
C LEU A 683 -40.97 14.48 -27.50
N THR A 684 -40.68 13.22 -27.78
CA THR A 684 -41.13 12.08 -26.97
C THR A 684 -40.12 11.66 -25.89
N SER A 685 -38.94 12.27 -25.89
CA SER A 685 -37.83 12.05 -24.95
C SER A 685 -37.34 10.61 -24.90
N ASP A 686 -37.37 9.92 -26.04
CA ASP A 686 -36.92 8.52 -26.17
C ASP A 686 -35.46 8.40 -26.66
N GLY A 687 -34.81 9.52 -26.94
CA GLY A 687 -33.42 9.65 -27.31
C GLY A 687 -33.15 9.54 -28.81
N ILE A 688 -34.19 9.52 -29.65
CA ILE A 688 -34.11 9.55 -31.10
C ILE A 688 -35.09 10.60 -31.65
N VAL A 689 -34.88 11.05 -32.90
CA VAL A 689 -35.89 11.86 -33.60
C VAL A 689 -36.47 10.96 -34.66
N ASP A 690 -37.72 10.56 -34.50
CA ASP A 690 -38.40 9.62 -35.38
C ASP A 690 -39.84 10.04 -35.69
N PHE A 691 -40.59 9.14 -36.32
CA PHE A 691 -41.96 9.41 -36.74
C PHE A 691 -42.91 9.79 -35.58
N ALA A 692 -42.63 9.34 -34.36
CA ALA A 692 -43.40 9.69 -33.16
C ALA A 692 -43.26 11.20 -32.86
N ASP A 693 -42.07 11.77 -33.03
CA ASP A 693 -41.85 13.21 -32.81
C ASP A 693 -42.53 14.06 -33.88
N PHE A 694 -42.44 13.65 -35.15
CA PHE A 694 -43.19 14.31 -36.23
C PHE A 694 -44.69 14.26 -35.99
N THR A 695 -45.19 13.16 -35.41
CA THR A 695 -46.60 13.02 -35.04
C THR A 695 -46.97 14.01 -33.92
N SER A 696 -46.08 14.23 -32.95
CA SER A 696 -46.26 15.21 -31.88
C SER A 696 -46.35 16.65 -32.41
N VAL A 697 -45.49 17.04 -33.37
CA VAL A 697 -45.59 18.35 -34.04
C VAL A 697 -46.89 18.48 -34.84
N ALA A 698 -47.26 17.44 -35.60
CA ALA A 698 -48.45 17.47 -36.46
C ALA A 698 -49.76 17.64 -35.69
N GLN A 699 -49.84 17.15 -34.44
CA GLN A 699 -51.04 17.30 -33.59
C GLN A 699 -51.35 18.75 -33.20
N SER A 700 -50.32 19.60 -33.22
CA SER A 700 -50.39 20.99 -32.76
C SER A 700 -50.19 22.02 -33.87
N TRP A 701 -50.01 21.55 -35.11
CA TRP A 701 -49.70 22.38 -36.28
C TRP A 701 -50.66 23.56 -36.45
N GLN A 702 -50.12 24.78 -36.48
CA GLN A 702 -50.85 26.05 -36.61
C GLN A 702 -51.96 26.28 -35.58
N LYS A 703 -51.95 25.56 -34.46
CA LYS A 703 -52.91 25.76 -33.38
C LYS A 703 -52.48 26.96 -32.54
N ALA A 704 -53.26 28.05 -32.60
CA ALA A 704 -52.97 29.27 -31.86
C ALA A 704 -52.86 29.01 -30.34
N GLY A 705 -51.72 29.37 -29.74
CA GLY A 705 -51.46 29.23 -28.30
C GLY A 705 -51.06 27.82 -27.83
N SER A 706 -50.67 26.92 -28.75
CA SER A 706 -50.11 25.61 -28.40
C SER A 706 -48.59 25.67 -28.30
N CYS A 707 -48.03 25.28 -27.15
CA CYS A 707 -46.58 25.09 -26.96
C CYS A 707 -46.16 23.62 -27.09
N GLU A 708 -47.12 22.71 -27.26
CA GLU A 708 -46.89 21.27 -27.44
C GLU A 708 -46.41 21.01 -28.87
N GLY A 709 -45.18 20.54 -29.06
CA GLY A 709 -44.57 20.38 -30.40
C GLY A 709 -43.92 21.64 -30.99
N ASP A 710 -43.82 22.72 -30.21
CA ASP A 710 -43.08 23.94 -30.54
C ASP A 710 -41.63 23.77 -30.08
N VAL A 711 -40.74 23.46 -31.03
CA VAL A 711 -39.31 23.26 -30.76
C VAL A 711 -38.50 24.55 -30.91
N THR A 712 -39.08 25.57 -31.54
CA THR A 712 -38.50 26.91 -31.64
C THR A 712 -38.83 27.82 -30.44
N CYS A 713 -39.81 27.41 -29.63
CA CYS A 713 -40.42 28.16 -28.52
C CYS A 713 -40.94 29.55 -28.91
N ASP A 714 -41.35 29.75 -30.16
CA ASP A 714 -41.93 31.02 -30.62
C ASP A 714 -43.45 31.11 -30.37
N CYS A 715 -44.02 30.10 -29.68
CA CYS A 715 -45.43 29.88 -29.43
C CYS A 715 -46.26 29.64 -30.71
N ALA A 716 -45.62 29.18 -31.79
CA ALA A 716 -46.24 28.88 -33.06
C ALA A 716 -45.66 27.61 -33.70
N VAL A 717 -46.32 26.47 -33.50
CA VAL A 717 -45.98 25.21 -34.19
C VAL A 717 -46.17 25.35 -35.71
N ASN A 718 -45.07 25.46 -36.45
CA ASN A 718 -45.05 25.78 -37.87
C ASN A 718 -43.92 25.05 -38.64
N MET A 719 -43.66 25.46 -39.89
CA MET A 719 -42.66 24.81 -40.74
C MET A 719 -41.25 24.86 -40.17
N ASP A 720 -40.92 25.90 -39.42
CA ASP A 720 -39.60 26.05 -38.81
C ASP A 720 -39.36 24.95 -37.76
N ASP A 721 -40.39 24.56 -37.00
CA ASP A 721 -40.34 23.42 -36.09
C ASP A 721 -40.11 22.09 -36.82
N PHE A 722 -40.88 21.86 -37.88
CA PHE A 722 -40.77 20.64 -38.68
C PHE A 722 -39.41 20.50 -39.36
N MET A 723 -38.82 21.61 -39.79
CA MET A 723 -37.49 21.62 -40.39
C MET A 723 -36.40 21.21 -39.40
N ILE A 724 -36.52 21.57 -38.13
CA ILE A 724 -35.59 21.13 -37.07
C ILE A 724 -35.70 19.62 -36.87
N LEU A 725 -36.92 19.08 -36.75
CA LEU A 725 -37.11 17.62 -36.66
C LEU A 725 -36.57 16.89 -37.89
N ALA A 726 -36.80 17.42 -39.09
CA ALA A 726 -36.32 16.84 -40.34
C ALA A 726 -34.79 16.82 -40.42
N ASP A 727 -34.12 17.91 -40.02
CA ASP A 727 -32.67 18.01 -40.04
C ASP A 727 -32.03 17.05 -39.02
N GLU A 728 -32.58 16.99 -37.80
CA GLU A 728 -32.10 16.07 -36.76
C GLU A 728 -32.37 14.60 -37.08
N TRP A 729 -33.53 14.29 -37.68
CA TRP A 729 -33.81 12.93 -38.15
C TRP A 729 -32.82 12.50 -39.24
N LEU A 730 -32.49 13.39 -40.18
CA LEU A 730 -31.50 13.10 -41.23
C LEU A 730 -30.09 12.90 -40.68
N MET A 731 -29.67 13.72 -39.70
CA MET A 731 -28.37 13.58 -39.02
C MET A 731 -28.22 12.25 -38.26
N GLN A 732 -29.31 11.55 -37.94
CA GLN A 732 -29.29 10.24 -37.27
C GLN A 732 -29.13 9.05 -38.23
N ILE A 733 -29.30 9.28 -39.55
CA ILE A 733 -29.29 8.21 -40.58
C ILE A 733 -27.94 8.18 -41.35
N GLU A 734 -27.09 9.19 -41.17
CA GLU A 734 -25.69 9.26 -41.67
C GLU A 734 -24.69 8.72 -40.63
#